data_AF-V7PK72-F1
#
_entry.id   AF-V7PK72-F1
#
_cell.length_a   1.000
_cell.length_b   1.000
_cell.length_c   1.000
_cell.angle_alpha   90.00
_cell.angle_beta   90.00
_cell.angle_gamma   90.00
#
_symmetry.space_group_name_H-M   'P 1'
#
loop_
_entity.id
_entity.type
_entity.pdbx_description
1 polymer ?
#
loop_
_entity_poly.entity_id
_entity_poly.type
_entity_poly.pdbx_seq_one_letter_code
_entity_poly.pdbx_strand_id
1 'polypeptide(L)'
;MKFIYFIILQLLLGLFVKGKLCLYLFKKLIDFDIEYINTYKNKIREEYVANSDTIIYEFINKNVYLKNNYVEINVKGAIKNNSTTLVDKIIFLLPYHEAFQGANLQIKDEKNSELNYKVLRNVIDIDKINIDKFNNDYDIELFNVKIFEIYLNKKLKKNEKILINLSYILGQPYFPFPIDINLNEKQNVLFYISSKILLPYNVENEEKIIIHMCEDCILKEFDDVNYMNWFEKIDTNKYVHTKNNDIRNSEKFNKLNNDNRFSLGNKVLFYFTSDYNLGYFEKVVKDIKISQLGYIYEQEEYILKNNSAKINKFDRYLLSDYENKYTSKEDREKNGQNEKNEQKKRTKHNNKNHSSIIYSMQSKINYNIFEYNYFDELGKIYLIRAGEFYDTHKKKNIIKFDLKPRYPILGGWKTQFCNSYYHSSNLFKIKNKKNYYAYQVDISPSIKSFYIKEMHINIYLPPYSNNISINNNNLKEMSVKNGKAKDWLDLISHRDTIQIQIQKIFPQHEENNYKNFIVMYELKFFSIFLKPLIIILITFIVILFFYFINGLSFSFNVDKDNLKKETQERIIFAEKCKELYENLSHISDNLIKSLSNVNPQERIKMKDKFLKEEEKWTHDFIYFTKEFSRNFENTARKGMLKNYINKCFNYHSVVKQFFEAQLHNNLNINLNELAEVEKELIITIFHVSSIRISTVLKNDNKKKNFNTPLVEENKKYLFNEIKLNNRFKNDIKGYIQNINNFHSIIESKIPNSLLYVHEDLINFHNSQFIGDIEIGNPPQSFKVVFDTGSSNFAIPSTKCVKGGCTLHNKFDVKKSRTFMSSLKNKKESIYTYIQYGTGKSILEHGYDDVYMKGLKISKQCIGLIIEESMHPFSDLPFDGIVGLGFSDPDNSFQTKYSKSLIETIKEQNLLQQNIFSFYVPKELEKSGAITFGRANSKYAIEGEKIEWFPVISMYFWEINLLGILLPDKNFEICSNKKCRAAIDTGSSLLTGPSSLMQPLIENINLEKDCSNISSLPIISFVLKNVEGKTVILDFTPDDYILQENSEEDNSSQCVIGLMSLDIPPPRGPIFIFEMGIMENTTIIEKRENKNWKGVTFSSLIIIVMNFNNSN
;
A
#
# COMPACT_ATOMS: atom_id res chain seq x y z
N MET A 1 -9.17 -59.00 7.55
CA MET A 1 -8.12 -59.12 6.51
C MET A 1 -8.58 -58.73 5.10
N LYS A 2 -9.69 -59.22 4.53
CA LYS A 2 -10.18 -58.77 3.19
C LYS A 2 -10.50 -57.27 3.11
N PHE A 3 -11.03 -56.67 4.18
CA PHE A 3 -11.28 -55.23 4.25
C PHE A 3 -9.98 -54.41 4.33
N ILE A 4 -8.98 -54.92 5.06
CA ILE A 4 -7.63 -54.34 5.13
C ILE A 4 -6.89 -54.51 3.79
N TYR A 5 -7.06 -55.63 3.10
CA TYR A 5 -6.55 -55.84 1.74
C TYR A 5 -7.21 -54.88 0.76
N PHE A 6 -8.52 -54.62 0.87
CA PHE A 6 -9.24 -53.67 0.01
C PHE A 6 -8.83 -52.21 0.28
N ILE A 7 -8.60 -51.85 1.55
CA ILE A 7 -8.10 -50.52 1.95
C ILE A 7 -6.63 -50.34 1.56
N ILE A 8 -5.78 -51.35 1.73
CA ILE A 8 -4.37 -51.31 1.30
C ILE A 8 -4.27 -51.31 -0.23
N LEU A 9 -5.14 -52.02 -0.94
CA LEU A 9 -5.23 -51.98 -2.39
C LEU A 9 -5.75 -50.61 -2.88
N GLN A 10 -6.71 -49.98 -2.20
CA GLN A 10 -7.13 -48.59 -2.47
C GLN A 10 -6.08 -47.54 -2.08
N LEU A 11 -5.28 -47.76 -1.04
CA LEU A 11 -4.16 -46.89 -0.65
C LEU A 11 -2.97 -47.04 -1.60
N LEU A 12 -2.70 -48.24 -2.12
CA LEU A 12 -1.69 -48.49 -3.14
C LEU A 12 -2.13 -48.01 -4.54
N LEU A 13 -3.42 -48.12 -4.87
CA LEU A 13 -4.00 -47.55 -6.09
C LEU A 13 -4.19 -46.02 -6.01
N GLY A 14 -4.39 -45.48 -4.81
CA GLY A 14 -4.53 -44.03 -4.56
C GLY A 14 -3.20 -43.26 -4.56
N LEU A 15 -2.06 -43.97 -4.51
CA LEU A 15 -0.71 -43.38 -4.51
C LEU A 15 -0.04 -43.31 -5.88
N PHE A 16 -0.67 -43.78 -6.96
CA PHE A 16 -0.13 -43.64 -8.30
C PHE A 16 -1.12 -43.01 -9.29
N VAL A 17 -0.57 -42.04 -10.02
CA VAL A 17 -1.10 -41.39 -11.23
C VAL A 17 -1.99 -40.16 -11.01
N LYS A 18 -1.42 -39.10 -10.43
CA LYS A 18 -1.65 -37.73 -10.92
C LYS A 18 -0.57 -37.37 -11.96
N GLY A 19 -0.95 -37.51 -13.23
CA GLY A 19 -0.51 -36.65 -14.35
C GLY A 19 0.98 -36.36 -14.55
N LYS A 20 1.85 -37.37 -14.69
CA LYS A 20 3.01 -37.23 -15.59
C LYS A 20 2.53 -37.47 -17.02
N LEU A 21 2.45 -36.42 -17.85
CA LEU A 21 2.26 -36.59 -19.29
C LEU A 21 3.46 -37.39 -19.82
N CYS A 22 3.16 -38.54 -20.44
CA CYS A 22 4.17 -39.51 -20.82
C CYS A 22 4.83 -39.06 -22.12
N LEU A 23 6.16 -39.00 -22.18
CA LEU A 23 6.93 -38.86 -23.43
C LEU A 23 6.46 -39.90 -24.48
N TYR A 24 5.94 -41.04 -24.00
CA TYR A 24 5.28 -42.07 -24.81
C TYR A 24 4.09 -41.55 -25.62
N LEU A 25 3.22 -40.71 -25.04
CA LEU A 25 2.03 -40.21 -25.72
C LEU A 25 2.42 -39.26 -26.85
N PHE A 26 3.31 -38.31 -26.57
CA PHE A 26 3.89 -37.44 -27.60
C PHE A 26 4.70 -38.21 -28.65
N LYS A 27 5.32 -39.33 -28.29
CA LYS A 27 5.99 -40.21 -29.24
C LYS A 27 4.99 -40.83 -30.24
N LYS A 28 3.75 -41.07 -29.83
CA LYS A 28 2.73 -41.74 -30.65
C LYS A 28 1.75 -40.82 -31.38
N LEU A 29 1.78 -39.50 -31.18
CA LEU A 29 0.75 -38.62 -31.79
C LEU A 29 0.66 -38.69 -33.31
N ILE A 30 1.80 -38.75 -34.02
CA ILE A 30 1.78 -38.96 -35.48
C ILE A 30 1.28 -40.36 -35.82
N ASP A 31 1.61 -41.37 -35.02
CA ASP A 31 1.14 -42.75 -35.23
C ASP A 31 -0.39 -42.81 -35.10
N PHE A 32 -0.97 -42.12 -34.11
CA PHE A 32 -2.42 -41.98 -33.95
C PHE A 32 -3.06 -41.23 -35.11
N ASP A 33 -2.42 -40.16 -35.61
CA ASP A 33 -2.91 -39.48 -36.81
C ASP A 33 -2.93 -40.41 -38.02
N ILE A 34 -1.87 -41.21 -38.23
CA ILE A 34 -1.79 -42.19 -39.32
C ILE A 34 -2.88 -43.27 -39.16
N GLU A 35 -3.05 -43.81 -37.96
CA GLU A 35 -4.05 -44.83 -37.63
C GLU A 35 -5.48 -44.29 -37.84
N TYR A 36 -5.77 -43.08 -37.35
CA TYR A 36 -7.05 -42.40 -37.52
C TYR A 36 -7.35 -42.14 -39.00
N ILE A 37 -6.40 -41.58 -39.75
CA ILE A 37 -6.57 -41.29 -41.17
C ILE A 37 -6.80 -42.59 -41.95
N ASN A 38 -6.03 -43.64 -41.70
CA ASN A 38 -6.20 -44.92 -42.38
C ASN A 38 -7.59 -45.54 -42.15
N THR A 39 -8.13 -45.37 -40.94
CA THR A 39 -9.44 -45.89 -40.55
C THR A 39 -10.59 -45.04 -41.09
N TYR A 40 -10.49 -43.71 -41.04
CA TYR A 40 -11.61 -42.79 -41.29
C TYR A 40 -11.53 -42.00 -42.61
N LYS A 41 -10.49 -42.17 -43.44
CA LYS A 41 -10.32 -41.41 -44.71
C LYS A 41 -11.53 -41.44 -45.63
N ASN A 42 -12.19 -42.60 -45.78
CA ASN A 42 -13.35 -42.72 -46.67
C ASN A 42 -14.54 -41.92 -46.13
N LYS A 43 -14.80 -42.01 -44.82
CA LYS A 43 -15.85 -41.22 -44.15
C LYS A 43 -15.59 -39.71 -44.27
N ILE A 44 -14.34 -39.27 -44.03
CA ILE A 44 -13.97 -37.85 -44.16
C ILE A 44 -14.16 -37.37 -45.60
N ARG A 45 -13.80 -38.19 -46.59
CA ARG A 45 -13.96 -37.88 -48.01
C ARG A 45 -15.44 -37.74 -48.38
N GLU A 46 -16.29 -38.67 -47.97
CA GLU A 46 -17.72 -38.66 -48.28
C GLU A 46 -18.46 -37.49 -47.60
N GLU A 47 -18.13 -37.20 -46.33
CA GLU A 47 -18.83 -36.23 -45.51
C GLU A 47 -18.42 -34.77 -45.83
N TYR A 48 -17.13 -34.53 -46.14
CA TYR A 48 -16.59 -33.17 -46.24
C TYR A 48 -16.01 -32.81 -47.61
N VAL A 49 -15.60 -33.78 -48.43
CA VAL A 49 -14.91 -33.55 -49.71
C VAL A 49 -15.79 -33.97 -50.87
N ALA A 50 -16.88 -33.23 -51.08
CA ALA A 50 -17.79 -33.45 -52.20
C ALA A 50 -17.06 -33.22 -53.55
N ASN A 51 -17.15 -34.19 -54.46
CA ASN A 51 -16.50 -34.18 -55.78
C ASN A 51 -14.97 -33.97 -55.74
N SER A 52 -14.23 -34.82 -55.01
CA SER A 52 -12.77 -34.77 -54.84
C SER A 52 -11.90 -34.63 -56.10
N ASP A 53 -12.46 -34.90 -57.28
CA ASP A 53 -11.75 -34.86 -58.57
C ASP A 53 -11.95 -33.52 -59.32
N THR A 54 -12.77 -32.60 -58.79
CA THR A 54 -13.01 -31.28 -59.38
C THR A 54 -11.89 -30.29 -59.08
N ILE A 55 -11.17 -30.48 -57.96
CA ILE A 55 -10.14 -29.57 -57.48
C ILE A 55 -8.80 -30.32 -57.41
N ILE A 56 -7.73 -29.65 -57.82
CA ILE A 56 -6.36 -30.18 -57.82
C ILE A 56 -5.39 -29.09 -57.38
N TYR A 57 -4.35 -29.48 -56.66
CA TYR A 57 -3.20 -28.64 -56.38
C TYR A 57 -2.22 -28.72 -57.56
N GLU A 58 -1.92 -27.59 -58.21
CA GLU A 58 -0.84 -27.51 -59.20
C GLU A 58 0.50 -27.75 -58.50
N PHE A 59 0.72 -27.10 -57.35
CA PHE A 59 1.81 -27.38 -56.43
C PHE A 59 1.41 -27.02 -55.00
N ILE A 60 2.14 -27.56 -54.03
CA ILE A 60 2.00 -27.18 -52.62
C ILE A 60 3.31 -27.30 -51.85
N ASN A 61 3.64 -26.23 -51.12
CA ASN A 61 4.87 -26.09 -50.35
C ASN A 61 4.55 -25.76 -48.90
N LYS A 62 5.02 -26.58 -47.95
CA LYS A 62 4.95 -26.34 -46.50
C LYS A 62 6.32 -25.90 -45.97
N ASN A 63 6.44 -24.62 -45.62
CA ASN A 63 7.65 -24.08 -45.00
C ASN A 63 7.46 -24.05 -43.48
N VAL A 64 8.38 -24.67 -42.75
CA VAL A 64 8.36 -24.80 -41.29
C VAL A 64 9.54 -24.03 -40.74
N TYR A 65 9.28 -22.98 -39.97
CA TYR A 65 10.31 -22.14 -39.36
C TYR A 65 10.40 -22.45 -37.87
N LEU A 66 11.48 -23.13 -37.47
CA LEU A 66 11.78 -23.35 -36.06
C LEU A 66 12.26 -22.02 -35.48
N LYS A 67 11.47 -21.43 -34.59
CA LYS A 67 11.84 -20.22 -33.82
C LYS A 67 12.28 -20.63 -32.41
N ASN A 68 12.63 -19.66 -31.59
CA ASN A 68 13.21 -19.90 -30.26
C ASN A 68 12.34 -20.80 -29.36
N ASN A 69 11.05 -20.45 -29.19
CA ASN A 69 10.10 -21.17 -28.31
C ASN A 69 8.76 -21.54 -28.99
N TYR A 70 8.61 -21.29 -30.29
CA TYR A 70 7.43 -21.67 -31.08
C TYR A 70 7.86 -22.08 -32.50
N VAL A 71 6.93 -22.62 -33.28
CA VAL A 71 7.16 -22.97 -34.70
C VAL A 71 6.13 -22.26 -35.56
N GLU A 72 6.60 -21.57 -36.59
CA GLU A 72 5.75 -20.89 -37.57
C GLU A 72 5.66 -21.75 -38.83
N ILE A 73 4.45 -22.08 -39.28
CA ILE A 73 4.22 -22.89 -40.46
C ILE A 73 3.51 -22.06 -41.52
N ASN A 74 4.06 -22.06 -42.73
CA ASN A 74 3.49 -21.39 -43.88
C ASN A 74 3.31 -22.36 -45.05
N VAL A 75 2.07 -22.65 -45.40
CA VAL A 75 1.66 -23.54 -46.49
C VAL A 75 1.20 -22.70 -47.68
N LYS A 76 1.95 -22.76 -48.78
CA LYS A 76 1.67 -22.05 -50.02
C LYS A 76 1.28 -23.06 -51.11
N GLY A 77 0.09 -22.95 -51.66
CA GLY A 77 -0.40 -23.86 -52.70
C GLY A 77 -1.16 -23.13 -53.81
N ALA A 78 -1.00 -23.59 -55.05
CA ALA A 78 -1.79 -23.14 -56.18
C ALA A 78 -2.90 -24.16 -56.46
N ILE A 79 -4.16 -23.72 -56.36
CA ILE A 79 -5.35 -24.55 -56.52
C ILE A 79 -5.98 -24.27 -57.88
N LYS A 80 -6.29 -25.33 -58.62
CA LYS A 80 -6.87 -25.29 -59.97
C LYS A 80 -8.19 -26.06 -59.98
N ASN A 81 -9.19 -25.53 -60.69
CA ASN A 81 -10.45 -26.24 -60.94
C ASN A 81 -10.33 -27.06 -62.24
N ASN A 82 -10.48 -28.37 -62.16
CA ASN A 82 -10.42 -29.30 -63.30
C ASN A 82 -11.80 -29.58 -63.94
N SER A 83 -12.88 -29.17 -63.27
CA SER A 83 -14.26 -29.46 -63.65
C SER A 83 -14.95 -28.29 -64.36
N THR A 84 -16.09 -28.56 -64.98
CA THR A 84 -16.97 -27.53 -65.54
C THR A 84 -17.79 -26.80 -64.48
N THR A 85 -17.92 -27.35 -63.26
CA THR A 85 -18.64 -26.73 -62.15
C THR A 85 -17.82 -25.61 -61.53
N LEU A 86 -18.48 -24.48 -61.22
CA LEU A 86 -17.82 -23.35 -60.53
C LEU A 86 -17.49 -23.73 -59.09
N VAL A 87 -16.24 -23.49 -58.69
CA VAL A 87 -15.77 -23.75 -57.32
C VAL A 87 -15.62 -22.43 -56.58
N ASP A 88 -16.33 -22.27 -55.46
CA ASP A 88 -16.23 -21.10 -54.58
C ASP A 88 -15.75 -21.44 -53.16
N LYS A 89 -15.54 -22.73 -52.88
CA LYS A 89 -15.07 -23.23 -51.58
C LYS A 89 -14.05 -24.34 -51.75
N ILE A 90 -13.14 -24.44 -50.78
CA ILE A 90 -12.13 -25.50 -50.70
C ILE A 90 -12.04 -26.03 -49.27
N ILE A 91 -11.47 -27.22 -49.10
CA ILE A 91 -11.27 -27.86 -47.80
C ILE A 91 -9.78 -27.87 -47.50
N PHE A 92 -9.42 -27.57 -46.26
CA PHE A 92 -8.07 -27.74 -45.72
C PHE A 92 -8.13 -28.63 -44.47
N LEU A 93 -7.17 -29.55 -44.38
CA LEU A 93 -7.09 -30.53 -43.30
C LEU A 93 -5.83 -30.25 -42.48
N LEU A 94 -5.96 -30.24 -41.16
CA LEU A 94 -4.84 -30.11 -40.24
C LEU A 94 -4.80 -31.34 -39.33
N PRO A 95 -3.73 -32.15 -39.37
CA PRO A 95 -3.64 -33.37 -38.57
C PRO A 95 -3.68 -33.05 -37.07
N TYR A 96 -4.13 -34.00 -36.24
CA TYR A 96 -4.32 -33.80 -34.81
C TYR A 96 -3.06 -33.23 -34.18
N HIS A 97 -1.89 -33.83 -34.43
CA HIS A 97 -0.61 -33.44 -33.81
C HIS A 97 -0.18 -31.99 -34.06
N GLU A 98 -0.66 -31.36 -35.14
CA GLU A 98 -0.46 -29.93 -35.38
C GLU A 98 -1.65 -29.11 -34.89
N ALA A 99 -2.87 -29.63 -35.05
CA ALA A 99 -4.10 -28.95 -34.68
C ALA A 99 -4.26 -28.74 -33.16
N PHE A 100 -3.77 -29.67 -32.33
CA PHE A 100 -3.89 -29.53 -30.88
C PHE A 100 -2.97 -28.42 -30.34
N GLN A 101 -1.88 -28.09 -31.03
CA GLN A 101 -0.94 -27.01 -30.66
C GLN A 101 -1.12 -25.74 -31.51
N GLY A 102 -1.88 -25.84 -32.60
CA GLY A 102 -2.07 -24.80 -33.59
C GLY A 102 -2.88 -23.61 -33.07
N ALA A 103 -2.38 -22.43 -33.37
CA ALA A 103 -2.98 -21.14 -33.11
C ALA A 103 -2.83 -20.21 -34.34
N ASN A 104 -3.62 -19.14 -34.37
CA ASN A 104 -3.46 -18.03 -35.31
C ASN A 104 -3.54 -18.43 -36.81
N LEU A 105 -4.54 -19.22 -37.22
CA LEU A 105 -4.69 -19.58 -38.65
C LEU A 105 -5.11 -18.34 -39.47
N GLN A 106 -4.23 -17.88 -40.34
CA GLN A 106 -4.50 -16.85 -41.35
C GLN A 106 -4.44 -17.46 -42.74
N ILE A 107 -5.37 -17.04 -43.60
CA ILE A 107 -5.45 -17.52 -44.97
C ILE A 107 -5.50 -16.30 -45.87
N LYS A 108 -4.54 -16.19 -46.79
CA LYS A 108 -4.44 -15.07 -47.73
C LYS A 108 -4.41 -15.56 -49.16
N ASP A 109 -5.01 -14.79 -50.06
CA ASP A 109 -4.92 -15.04 -51.50
C ASP A 109 -3.67 -14.40 -52.13
N GLU A 110 -3.55 -14.50 -53.46
CA GLU A 110 -2.43 -13.96 -54.24
C GLU A 110 -2.23 -12.45 -54.07
N LYS A 111 -3.31 -11.70 -53.81
CA LYS A 111 -3.29 -10.26 -53.56
C LYS A 111 -3.02 -9.92 -52.10
N ASN A 112 -2.69 -10.93 -51.29
CA ASN A 112 -2.50 -10.82 -49.85
C ASN A 112 -3.77 -10.39 -49.10
N SER A 113 -4.95 -10.61 -49.71
CA SER A 113 -6.25 -10.34 -49.08
C SER A 113 -6.70 -11.54 -48.26
N GLU A 114 -7.24 -11.28 -47.07
CA GLU A 114 -7.62 -12.31 -46.10
C GLU A 114 -8.90 -13.03 -46.54
N LEU A 115 -8.85 -14.36 -46.56
CA LEU A 115 -9.97 -15.22 -46.95
C LEU A 115 -10.76 -15.68 -45.72
N ASN A 116 -12.08 -15.71 -45.88
CA ASN A 116 -12.97 -16.22 -44.85
C ASN A 116 -12.94 -17.75 -44.82
N TYR A 117 -13.00 -18.34 -43.62
CA TYR A 117 -13.16 -19.77 -43.44
C TYR A 117 -14.19 -20.10 -42.33
N LYS A 118 -14.64 -21.36 -42.33
CA LYS A 118 -15.51 -21.98 -41.33
C LYS A 118 -14.85 -23.28 -40.84
N VAL A 119 -14.82 -23.50 -39.53
CA VAL A 119 -14.35 -24.78 -38.95
C VAL A 119 -15.51 -25.78 -39.01
N LEU A 120 -15.35 -26.86 -39.76
CA LEU A 120 -16.38 -27.92 -39.88
C LEU A 120 -16.26 -28.95 -38.76
N ARG A 121 -15.02 -29.26 -38.35
CA ARG A 121 -14.71 -30.18 -37.25
C ARG A 121 -13.50 -29.67 -36.47
N ASN A 122 -13.59 -29.71 -35.14
CA ASN A 122 -12.54 -29.23 -34.23
C ASN A 122 -11.96 -30.39 -33.41
N VAL A 123 -10.77 -30.16 -32.82
CA VAL A 123 -10.02 -31.17 -32.05
C VAL A 123 -10.16 -30.95 -30.55
N ILE A 124 -10.07 -32.04 -29.79
CA ILE A 124 -10.06 -32.02 -28.32
C ILE A 124 -8.63 -31.80 -27.83
N ASP A 125 -8.47 -31.02 -26.77
CA ASP A 125 -7.18 -30.81 -26.11
C ASP A 125 -6.66 -32.10 -25.47
N ILE A 126 -5.37 -32.37 -25.60
CA ILE A 126 -4.74 -33.62 -25.16
C ILE A 126 -4.90 -33.85 -23.65
N ASP A 127 -4.90 -32.79 -22.84
CA ASP A 127 -5.04 -32.88 -21.39
C ASP A 127 -6.45 -33.32 -20.95
N LYS A 128 -7.45 -33.23 -21.84
CA LYS A 128 -8.83 -33.67 -21.60
C LYS A 128 -9.06 -35.12 -22.04
N ILE A 129 -8.11 -35.73 -22.74
CA ILE A 129 -8.19 -37.11 -23.17
C ILE A 129 -7.71 -37.98 -22.00
N ASN A 130 -8.64 -38.73 -21.39
CA ASN A 130 -8.30 -39.68 -20.34
C ASN A 130 -7.72 -40.94 -20.98
N ILE A 131 -6.43 -41.17 -20.79
CA ILE A 131 -5.72 -42.32 -21.39
C ILE A 131 -5.35 -43.27 -20.26
N ASP A 132 -5.94 -44.46 -20.29
CA ASP A 132 -5.62 -45.51 -19.34
C ASP A 132 -4.19 -46.01 -19.59
N LYS A 133 -3.29 -45.71 -18.64
CA LYS A 133 -1.86 -46.04 -18.75
C LYS A 133 -1.59 -47.53 -18.61
N PHE A 134 -2.53 -48.32 -18.10
CA PHE A 134 -2.31 -49.73 -17.81
C PHE A 134 -2.59 -50.66 -19.00
N ASN A 135 -3.58 -50.33 -19.82
CA ASN A 135 -4.00 -51.23 -20.91
C ASN A 135 -3.55 -50.78 -22.31
N ASN A 136 -3.00 -49.57 -22.48
CA ASN A 136 -2.76 -48.96 -23.80
C ASN A 136 -4.01 -48.90 -24.70
N ASP A 137 -5.22 -49.08 -24.14
CA ASP A 137 -6.47 -48.92 -24.87
C ASP A 137 -6.83 -47.43 -24.91
N TYR A 138 -6.93 -46.88 -26.12
CA TYR A 138 -7.34 -45.51 -26.37
C TYR A 138 -8.38 -45.48 -27.48
N ASP A 139 -9.38 -44.61 -27.34
CA ASP A 139 -10.34 -44.36 -28.40
C ASP A 139 -9.71 -43.45 -29.47
N ILE A 140 -9.43 -44.05 -30.62
CA ILE A 140 -8.80 -43.36 -31.76
C ILE A 140 -9.67 -42.20 -32.29
N GLU A 141 -11.00 -42.22 -32.07
CA GLU A 141 -11.89 -41.13 -32.53
C GLU A 141 -11.61 -39.78 -31.83
N LEU A 142 -10.97 -39.83 -30.65
CA LEU A 142 -10.56 -38.64 -29.89
C LEU A 142 -9.39 -37.89 -30.55
N PHE A 143 -8.60 -38.56 -31.40
CA PHE A 143 -7.44 -38.01 -32.13
C PHE A 143 -7.80 -37.59 -33.56
N ASN A 144 -8.94 -36.93 -33.72
CA ASN A 144 -9.46 -36.56 -35.03
C ASN A 144 -8.73 -35.36 -35.69
N VAL A 145 -8.96 -35.18 -36.98
CA VAL A 145 -8.37 -34.11 -37.81
C VAL A 145 -9.21 -32.83 -37.71
N LYS A 146 -8.57 -31.66 -37.66
CA LYS A 146 -9.26 -30.36 -37.76
C LYS A 146 -9.55 -30.04 -39.23
N ILE A 147 -10.81 -29.72 -39.55
CA ILE A 147 -11.27 -29.52 -40.93
C ILE A 147 -11.76 -28.08 -41.10
N PHE A 148 -11.21 -27.40 -42.12
CA PHE A 148 -11.55 -26.03 -42.47
C PHE A 148 -12.21 -25.97 -43.85
N GLU A 149 -13.30 -25.23 -43.98
CA GLU A 149 -13.93 -24.83 -45.24
C GLU A 149 -13.56 -23.38 -45.53
N ILE A 150 -12.85 -23.13 -46.63
CA ILE A 150 -12.32 -21.82 -47.00
C ILE A 150 -13.12 -21.29 -48.18
N TYR A 151 -13.60 -20.06 -48.07
CA TYR A 151 -14.39 -19.36 -49.08
C TYR A 151 -13.47 -18.52 -49.98
N LEU A 152 -13.58 -18.71 -51.29
CA LEU A 152 -12.77 -17.98 -52.27
C LEU A 152 -13.43 -16.64 -52.61
N ASN A 153 -12.62 -15.59 -52.75
CA ASN A 153 -13.10 -14.26 -53.18
C ASN A 153 -13.65 -14.26 -54.61
N LYS A 154 -13.19 -15.20 -55.46
CA LYS A 154 -13.63 -15.38 -56.85
C LYS A 154 -13.99 -16.85 -57.08
N LYS A 155 -15.13 -17.10 -57.73
CA LYS A 155 -15.50 -18.45 -58.20
C LYS A 155 -14.57 -18.88 -59.33
N LEU A 156 -13.93 -20.02 -59.18
CA LEU A 156 -13.00 -20.57 -60.16
C LEU A 156 -13.75 -21.28 -61.29
N LYS A 157 -13.53 -20.83 -62.53
CA LYS A 157 -13.96 -21.55 -63.75
C LYS A 157 -13.01 -22.71 -64.06
N LYS A 158 -13.39 -23.58 -64.99
CA LYS A 158 -12.53 -24.66 -65.49
C LYS A 158 -11.15 -24.11 -65.90
N ASN A 159 -10.09 -24.74 -65.43
CA ASN A 159 -8.67 -24.39 -65.61
C ASN A 159 -8.23 -23.05 -65.01
N GLU A 160 -9.10 -22.28 -64.35
CA GLU A 160 -8.64 -21.14 -63.55
C GLU A 160 -7.94 -21.62 -62.28
N LYS A 161 -6.91 -20.87 -61.87
CA LYS A 161 -6.14 -21.14 -60.66
C LYS A 161 -6.09 -19.95 -59.71
N ILE A 162 -5.89 -20.25 -58.44
CA ILE A 162 -5.67 -19.27 -57.38
C ILE A 162 -4.53 -19.72 -56.47
N LEU A 163 -3.68 -18.76 -56.10
CA LEU A 163 -2.64 -18.98 -55.11
C LEU A 163 -3.17 -18.67 -53.71
N ILE A 164 -2.97 -19.61 -52.78
CA ILE A 164 -3.38 -19.47 -51.39
C ILE A 164 -2.17 -19.69 -50.48
N ASN A 165 -2.08 -18.84 -49.47
CA ASN A 165 -1.06 -18.89 -48.44
C ASN A 165 -1.73 -19.04 -47.07
N LEU A 166 -1.56 -20.19 -46.44
CA LEU A 166 -2.04 -20.47 -45.09
C LEU A 166 -0.88 -20.37 -44.10
N SER A 167 -1.02 -19.58 -43.04
CA SER A 167 -0.02 -19.46 -41.98
C SER A 167 -0.63 -19.75 -40.61
N TYR A 168 0.04 -20.55 -39.79
CA TYR A 168 -0.35 -20.87 -38.41
C TYR A 168 0.88 -21.10 -37.54
N ILE A 169 0.70 -21.04 -36.21
CA ILE A 169 1.76 -21.15 -35.22
C ILE A 169 1.51 -22.35 -34.31
N LEU A 170 2.55 -23.12 -34.03
CA LEU A 170 2.53 -24.15 -32.98
C LEU A 170 3.10 -23.56 -31.69
N GLY A 171 2.27 -23.50 -30.64
CA GLY A 171 2.61 -22.83 -29.38
C GLY A 171 3.49 -23.65 -28.42
N GLN A 172 3.42 -24.99 -28.47
CA GLN A 172 4.20 -25.90 -27.61
C GLN A 172 4.92 -27.01 -28.40
N PRO A 173 5.72 -26.68 -29.42
CA PRO A 173 6.23 -27.66 -30.37
C PRO A 173 7.44 -28.46 -29.88
N TYR A 174 8.13 -27.96 -28.85
CA TYR A 174 9.42 -28.50 -28.40
C TYR A 174 9.30 -29.30 -27.12
N PHE A 175 9.97 -30.46 -27.09
CA PHE A 175 10.01 -31.35 -25.93
C PHE A 175 11.44 -31.48 -25.43
N PRO A 176 11.75 -31.16 -24.16
CA PRO A 176 13.10 -31.32 -23.65
C PRO A 176 13.52 -32.81 -23.63
N PHE A 177 14.72 -33.08 -24.12
CA PHE A 177 15.33 -34.40 -24.05
C PHE A 177 16.86 -34.28 -23.84
N PRO A 178 17.45 -34.80 -22.76
CA PRO A 178 16.78 -35.48 -21.65
C PRO A 178 15.83 -34.54 -20.88
N ILE A 179 14.88 -35.13 -20.16
CA ILE A 179 13.89 -34.37 -19.36
C ILE A 179 14.58 -33.58 -18.25
N ASP A 180 15.71 -34.10 -17.80
CA ASP A 180 16.39 -33.79 -16.56
C ASP A 180 17.85 -33.43 -16.93
N ILE A 181 18.30 -32.21 -16.65
CA ILE A 181 19.64 -31.68 -16.97
C ILE A 181 20.29 -31.07 -15.73
N ASN A 182 21.62 -30.92 -15.77
CA ASN A 182 22.31 -30.09 -14.78
C ASN A 182 22.19 -28.60 -15.14
N LEU A 183 22.28 -27.72 -14.14
CA LEU A 183 22.15 -26.27 -14.34
C LEU A 183 23.20 -25.68 -15.31
N ASN A 184 24.36 -26.32 -15.45
CA ASN A 184 25.46 -25.91 -16.34
C ASN A 184 25.36 -26.49 -17.76
N GLU A 185 24.38 -27.35 -18.03
CA GLU A 185 24.19 -28.01 -19.32
C GLU A 185 23.19 -27.24 -20.19
N LYS A 186 23.42 -27.23 -21.50
CA LYS A 186 22.45 -26.67 -22.44
C LYS A 186 21.31 -27.65 -22.66
N GLN A 187 20.10 -27.11 -22.74
CA GLN A 187 18.93 -27.92 -23.07
C GLN A 187 18.99 -28.38 -24.53
N ASN A 188 18.64 -29.65 -24.78
CA ASN A 188 18.31 -30.15 -26.11
C ASN A 188 16.81 -30.44 -26.18
N VAL A 189 16.25 -30.35 -27.38
CA VAL A 189 14.83 -30.52 -27.62
C VAL A 189 14.56 -31.46 -28.80
N LEU A 190 13.42 -32.13 -28.72
CA LEU A 190 12.82 -32.91 -29.78
C LEU A 190 11.69 -32.09 -30.42
N PHE A 191 11.66 -32.10 -31.75
CA PHE A 191 10.55 -31.60 -32.56
C PHE A 191 10.18 -32.68 -33.58
N TYR A 192 8.90 -32.91 -33.84
CA TYR A 192 8.47 -33.89 -34.82
C TYR A 192 7.46 -33.30 -35.81
N ILE A 193 7.42 -33.88 -37.01
CA ILE A 193 6.48 -33.51 -38.06
C ILE A 193 6.23 -34.71 -38.98
N SER A 194 5.13 -34.71 -39.71
CA SER A 194 4.84 -35.69 -40.76
C SER A 194 5.72 -35.48 -42.01
N SER A 195 6.11 -36.58 -42.68
CA SER A 195 6.92 -36.51 -43.91
C SER A 195 6.12 -36.09 -45.14
N LYS A 196 4.79 -36.17 -45.10
CA LYS A 196 3.86 -35.67 -46.14
C LYS A 196 2.87 -34.65 -45.58
N ILE A 197 2.30 -33.84 -46.48
CA ILE A 197 1.25 -32.88 -46.14
C ILE A 197 -0.10 -33.60 -46.22
N LEU A 198 -0.94 -33.49 -45.18
CA LEU A 198 -2.29 -34.07 -45.21
C LEU A 198 -3.18 -33.29 -46.20
N LEU A 199 -3.46 -33.89 -47.36
CA LEU A 199 -4.16 -33.22 -48.44
C LEU A 199 -5.49 -33.90 -48.81
N PRO A 200 -6.59 -33.12 -48.99
CA PRO A 200 -7.87 -33.65 -49.46
C PRO A 200 -7.93 -33.81 -50.99
N TYR A 201 -7.02 -33.16 -51.74
CA TYR A 201 -7.02 -33.11 -53.20
C TYR A 201 -5.69 -33.59 -53.79
N ASN A 202 -5.69 -34.01 -55.06
CA ASN A 202 -4.51 -34.50 -55.76
C ASN A 202 -3.51 -33.36 -56.09
N VAL A 203 -2.23 -33.69 -56.19
CA VAL A 203 -1.14 -32.77 -56.56
C VAL A 203 -0.56 -33.13 -57.93
N GLU A 204 -0.60 -32.20 -58.89
CA GLU A 204 -0.07 -32.37 -60.26
C GLU A 204 1.47 -32.31 -60.30
N ASN A 205 2.09 -31.19 -59.91
CA ASN A 205 3.52 -30.95 -60.16
C ASN A 205 4.45 -31.28 -58.98
N GLU A 206 4.39 -30.50 -57.89
CA GLU A 206 5.35 -30.58 -56.78
C GLU A 206 4.64 -30.52 -55.42
N GLU A 207 4.97 -31.48 -54.54
CA GLU A 207 4.69 -31.43 -53.10
C GLU A 207 6.04 -31.30 -52.38
N LYS A 208 6.16 -30.30 -51.50
CA LYS A 208 7.42 -29.97 -50.83
C LYS A 208 7.25 -29.59 -49.38
N ILE A 209 8.08 -30.13 -48.50
CA ILE A 209 8.23 -29.67 -47.12
C ILE A 209 9.64 -29.12 -46.94
N ILE A 210 9.76 -27.88 -46.49
CA ILE A 210 11.04 -27.21 -46.22
C ILE A 210 11.10 -26.84 -44.75
N ILE A 211 12.15 -27.28 -44.06
CA ILE A 211 12.38 -26.94 -42.65
C ILE A 211 13.55 -25.97 -42.55
N HIS A 212 13.31 -24.87 -41.85
CA HIS A 212 14.27 -23.81 -41.55
C HIS A 212 14.63 -23.88 -40.06
N MET A 213 15.90 -24.21 -39.76
CA MET A 213 16.44 -24.22 -38.40
C MET A 213 16.52 -22.80 -37.82
N CYS A 214 16.47 -22.69 -36.49
CA CYS A 214 16.69 -21.41 -35.80
C CYS A 214 18.19 -21.02 -35.80
N GLU A 215 18.51 -19.73 -35.60
CA GLU A 215 19.89 -19.22 -35.69
C GLU A 215 20.87 -19.88 -34.70
N ASP A 216 20.39 -20.27 -33.52
CA ASP A 216 21.19 -20.89 -32.45
C ASP A 216 20.98 -22.42 -32.32
N CYS A 217 20.18 -23.01 -33.21
CA CYS A 217 19.83 -24.43 -33.15
C CYS A 217 20.91 -25.27 -33.81
N ILE A 218 21.56 -26.15 -33.04
CA ILE A 218 22.58 -27.08 -33.55
C ILE A 218 22.02 -28.49 -33.51
N LEU A 219 21.87 -29.12 -34.67
CA LEU A 219 21.49 -30.54 -34.79
C LEU A 219 22.49 -31.41 -34.02
N LYS A 220 21.98 -32.36 -33.25
CA LYS A 220 22.81 -33.32 -32.52
C LYS A 220 22.65 -34.70 -33.13
N GLU A 221 23.78 -35.37 -33.28
CA GLU A 221 23.79 -36.80 -33.55
C GLU A 221 23.34 -37.58 -32.30
N PHE A 222 22.64 -38.68 -32.53
CA PHE A 222 22.05 -39.51 -31.48
C PHE A 222 22.72 -40.89 -31.55
N ASP A 223 23.57 -41.21 -30.57
CA ASP A 223 24.39 -42.44 -30.59
C ASP A 223 23.76 -43.63 -29.85
N ASP A 224 22.53 -43.51 -29.33
CA ASP A 224 21.88 -44.56 -28.54
C ASP A 224 21.00 -45.50 -29.39
N VAL A 225 21.55 -46.66 -29.72
CA VAL A 225 21.13 -47.60 -30.79
C VAL A 225 19.84 -48.41 -30.49
N ASN A 226 19.22 -48.30 -29.30
CA ASN A 226 18.12 -49.21 -28.93
C ASN A 226 16.70 -48.61 -28.91
N TYR A 227 16.51 -47.29 -28.86
CA TYR A 227 15.17 -46.71 -28.59
C TYR A 227 14.42 -46.12 -29.81
N MET A 228 15.08 -45.99 -30.97
CA MET A 228 14.57 -45.15 -32.07
C MET A 228 14.88 -45.68 -33.50
N ASN A 229 14.82 -47.00 -33.73
CA ASN A 229 15.07 -47.61 -35.06
C ASN A 229 14.05 -47.25 -36.16
N TRP A 230 13.03 -46.42 -35.88
CA TRP A 230 11.94 -46.08 -36.78
C TRP A 230 11.96 -44.63 -37.31
N PHE A 231 13.07 -43.89 -37.11
CA PHE A 231 13.19 -42.48 -37.49
C PHE A 231 14.21 -42.27 -38.62
N GLU A 232 13.89 -41.41 -39.58
CA GLU A 232 14.81 -41.00 -40.64
C GLU A 232 15.74 -39.88 -40.11
N LYS A 233 17.05 -40.15 -40.02
CA LYS A 233 18.08 -39.20 -39.53
C LYS A 233 18.41 -38.19 -40.64
N ILE A 234 18.44 -36.89 -40.31
CA ILE A 234 18.69 -35.82 -41.29
C ILE A 234 19.88 -34.97 -40.82
N ASP A 235 21.00 -35.07 -41.52
CA ASP A 235 22.28 -34.42 -41.16
C ASP A 235 22.51 -33.07 -41.89
N THR A 236 21.46 -32.41 -42.40
CA THR A 236 21.60 -31.13 -43.12
C THR A 236 20.65 -30.06 -42.59
N ASN A 237 21.11 -28.79 -42.58
CA ASN A 237 20.37 -27.61 -42.11
C ASN A 237 19.10 -27.26 -42.93
N LYS A 238 18.72 -28.09 -43.90
CA LYS A 238 17.55 -27.92 -44.76
C LYS A 238 17.02 -29.28 -45.18
N TYR A 239 16.02 -29.79 -44.47
CA TYR A 239 15.26 -30.95 -44.96
C TYR A 239 14.35 -30.48 -46.09
N VAL A 240 14.45 -31.15 -47.24
CA VAL A 240 13.55 -30.95 -48.38
C VAL A 240 13.04 -32.32 -48.79
N HIS A 241 11.80 -32.66 -48.40
CA HIS A 241 11.11 -33.80 -48.99
C HIS A 241 10.50 -33.34 -50.31
N THR A 242 10.88 -33.98 -51.44
CA THR A 242 10.23 -33.78 -52.75
C THR A 242 9.70 -35.11 -53.26
N LYS A 243 8.53 -35.06 -53.91
CA LYS A 243 7.85 -36.22 -54.55
C LYS A 243 8.74 -37.05 -55.49
N ASN A 244 9.88 -36.54 -55.96
CA ASN A 244 10.81 -37.23 -56.85
C ASN A 244 11.80 -38.18 -56.14
N ASN A 245 11.96 -38.13 -54.81
CA ASN A 245 12.86 -39.03 -54.09
C ASN A 245 12.30 -40.45 -53.90
N ASP A 246 10.98 -40.64 -54.05
CA ASP A 246 10.36 -41.98 -54.02
C ASP A 246 10.80 -42.86 -55.22
N ILE A 247 11.29 -42.26 -56.32
CA ILE A 247 11.63 -42.99 -57.55
C ILE A 247 13.02 -43.65 -57.48
N ARG A 248 13.95 -43.19 -56.62
CA ARG A 248 15.31 -43.78 -56.55
C ARG A 248 15.44 -44.99 -55.62
N ASN A 249 14.47 -45.22 -54.73
CA ASN A 249 14.45 -46.38 -53.83
C ASN A 249 13.32 -47.38 -54.13
N SER A 250 12.53 -47.17 -55.19
CA SER A 250 11.37 -48.01 -55.53
C SER A 250 11.62 -48.91 -56.75
N GLU A 251 12.70 -49.69 -56.79
CA GLU A 251 12.78 -50.84 -57.71
C GLU A 251 12.05 -52.10 -57.18
N LYS A 252 11.34 -52.00 -56.04
CA LYS A 252 10.62 -53.16 -55.46
C LYS A 252 9.15 -52.98 -55.07
N PHE A 253 8.52 -51.83 -55.35
CA PHE A 253 7.08 -51.65 -55.13
C PHE A 253 6.41 -51.07 -56.37
N ASN A 254 6.27 -51.92 -57.39
CA ASN A 254 5.42 -51.62 -58.54
C ASN A 254 3.96 -51.99 -58.24
N LYS A 255 3.06 -51.11 -58.69
CA LYS A 255 1.60 -51.28 -58.83
C LYS A 255 0.78 -51.40 -57.54
N LEU A 256 0.62 -50.29 -56.84
CA LEU A 256 -0.71 -49.89 -56.39
C LEU A 256 -0.93 -48.42 -56.75
N ASN A 257 -2.12 -48.12 -57.26
CA ASN A 257 -2.61 -46.79 -57.58
C ASN A 257 -2.36 -45.84 -56.41
N ASN A 258 -1.29 -45.03 -56.46
CA ASN A 258 -0.95 -44.11 -55.37
C ASN A 258 -1.83 -42.86 -55.45
N ASP A 259 -3.09 -43.04 -55.07
CA ASP A 259 -3.92 -41.96 -54.58
C ASP A 259 -3.27 -41.38 -53.31
N ASN A 260 -2.44 -40.35 -53.47
CA ASN A 260 -1.70 -39.71 -52.38
C ASN A 260 -2.60 -38.85 -51.47
N ARG A 261 -3.92 -38.82 -51.69
CA ARG A 261 -4.88 -38.12 -50.83
C ARG A 261 -4.93 -38.78 -49.46
N PHE A 262 -5.14 -37.97 -48.40
CA PHE A 262 -5.28 -38.46 -47.03
C PHE A 262 -4.11 -39.37 -46.59
N SER A 263 -2.86 -38.95 -46.82
CA SER A 263 -1.66 -39.64 -46.34
C SER A 263 -0.72 -38.68 -45.63
N LEU A 264 -0.17 -39.11 -44.48
CA LEU A 264 0.78 -38.33 -43.67
C LEU A 264 2.23 -38.84 -43.80
N GLY A 265 2.47 -39.92 -44.53
CA GLY A 265 3.80 -40.52 -44.64
C GLY A 265 4.34 -41.03 -43.29
N ASN A 266 5.65 -40.93 -43.09
CA ASN A 266 6.34 -41.36 -41.88
C ASN A 266 6.53 -40.20 -40.89
N LYS A 267 6.82 -40.53 -39.63
CA LYS A 267 7.21 -39.55 -38.61
C LYS A 267 8.67 -39.10 -38.81
N VAL A 268 8.88 -37.80 -38.95
CA VAL A 268 10.20 -37.17 -38.99
C VAL A 268 10.50 -36.53 -37.63
N LEU A 269 11.68 -36.77 -37.07
CA LEU A 269 12.08 -36.27 -35.77
C LEU A 269 13.39 -35.48 -35.86
N PHE A 270 13.39 -34.30 -35.27
CA PHE A 270 14.54 -33.42 -35.16
C PHE A 270 15.00 -33.40 -33.71
N TYR A 271 16.29 -33.62 -33.51
CA TYR A 271 16.96 -33.47 -32.23
C TYR A 271 18.04 -32.40 -32.35
N PHE A 272 17.89 -31.33 -31.58
CA PHE A 272 18.81 -30.20 -31.64
C PHE A 272 18.96 -29.52 -30.28
N THR A 273 20.08 -28.82 -30.12
CA THR A 273 20.32 -27.99 -28.94
C THR A 273 19.46 -26.73 -29.05
N SER A 274 18.58 -26.49 -28.06
CA SER A 274 17.80 -25.26 -27.93
C SER A 274 17.74 -24.89 -26.47
N ASP A 275 18.53 -23.88 -26.11
CA ASP A 275 18.70 -23.45 -24.74
C ASP A 275 17.72 -22.34 -24.36
N TYR A 276 16.64 -22.12 -25.11
CA TYR A 276 15.61 -21.10 -24.84
C TYR A 276 14.56 -21.60 -23.84
N ASN A 277 13.94 -20.68 -23.11
CA ASN A 277 12.85 -21.01 -22.20
C ASN A 277 11.64 -21.48 -23.00
N LEU A 278 11.03 -22.58 -22.55
CA LEU A 278 9.80 -23.13 -23.12
C LEU A 278 8.60 -22.70 -22.27
N GLY A 279 8.57 -21.42 -21.89
CA GLY A 279 7.50 -20.82 -21.11
C GLY A 279 6.19 -20.70 -21.89
N TYR A 280 5.06 -20.96 -21.23
CA TYR A 280 3.73 -20.68 -21.75
C TYR A 280 2.74 -20.38 -20.62
N PHE A 281 1.70 -19.62 -20.93
CA PHE A 281 0.59 -19.41 -20.01
C PHE A 281 -0.44 -20.53 -20.17
N GLU A 282 -0.64 -21.30 -19.11
CA GLU A 282 -1.69 -22.32 -19.05
C GLU A 282 -3.07 -21.66 -19.06
N LYS A 283 -3.23 -20.60 -18.27
CA LYS A 283 -4.45 -19.80 -18.20
C LYS A 283 -4.10 -18.34 -17.96
N VAL A 284 -4.81 -17.43 -18.62
CA VAL A 284 -4.81 -16.00 -18.32
C VAL A 284 -6.23 -15.55 -18.04
N VAL A 285 -6.47 -14.88 -16.92
CA VAL A 285 -7.76 -14.28 -16.58
C VAL A 285 -7.59 -12.77 -16.56
N LYS A 286 -8.35 -12.06 -17.40
CA LYS A 286 -8.32 -10.60 -17.52
C LYS A 286 -9.67 -10.04 -17.08
N ASP A 287 -9.72 -9.49 -15.88
CA ASP A 287 -10.88 -8.80 -15.34
C ASP A 287 -10.78 -7.30 -15.64
N ILE A 288 -11.77 -6.77 -16.36
CA ILE A 288 -11.85 -5.36 -16.74
C ILE A 288 -13.09 -4.77 -16.07
N LYS A 289 -12.90 -3.98 -15.01
CA LYS A 289 -13.98 -3.36 -14.25
C LYS A 289 -14.13 -1.89 -14.64
N ILE A 290 -15.28 -1.55 -15.22
CA ILE A 290 -15.60 -0.17 -15.61
C ILE A 290 -16.40 0.50 -14.48
N SER A 291 -15.87 1.62 -13.97
CA SER A 291 -16.53 2.44 -12.95
C SER A 291 -17.58 3.36 -13.55
N GLN A 292 -18.61 3.70 -12.76
CA GLN A 292 -19.61 4.73 -13.11
C GLN A 292 -18.98 6.12 -13.31
N LEU A 293 -17.81 6.37 -12.69
CA LEU A 293 -17.08 7.63 -12.80
C LEU A 293 -16.13 7.69 -14.01
N GLY A 294 -16.01 6.60 -14.78
CA GLY A 294 -15.22 6.56 -16.01
C GLY A 294 -13.77 6.08 -15.86
N TYR A 295 -13.38 5.56 -14.69
CA TYR A 295 -12.13 4.83 -14.51
C TYR A 295 -12.31 3.35 -14.86
N ILE A 296 -11.25 2.74 -15.36
CA ILE A 296 -11.17 1.32 -15.66
C ILE A 296 -10.08 0.70 -14.81
N TYR A 297 -10.42 -0.36 -14.11
CA TYR A 297 -9.48 -1.22 -13.40
C TYR A 297 -9.30 -2.51 -14.20
N GLU A 298 -8.07 -2.78 -14.63
CA GLU A 298 -7.72 -4.05 -15.26
C GLU A 298 -6.87 -4.88 -14.31
N GLN A 299 -7.25 -6.13 -14.10
CA GLN A 299 -6.48 -7.13 -13.37
C GLN A 299 -6.27 -8.33 -14.29
N GLU A 300 -5.01 -8.69 -14.48
CA GLU A 300 -4.57 -9.81 -15.31
C GLU A 300 -3.85 -10.84 -14.43
N GLU A 301 -4.50 -11.97 -14.21
CA GLU A 301 -3.95 -13.13 -13.54
C GLU A 301 -3.33 -14.09 -14.56
N TYR A 302 -2.09 -14.51 -14.29
CA TYR A 302 -1.29 -15.35 -15.16
C TYR A 302 -0.90 -16.64 -14.45
N ILE A 303 -1.22 -17.78 -15.06
CA ILE A 303 -0.72 -19.10 -14.65
C ILE A 303 0.39 -19.51 -15.62
N LEU A 304 1.64 -19.29 -15.24
CA LEU A 304 2.83 -19.52 -16.06
C LEU A 304 3.47 -20.88 -15.75
N LYS A 305 3.78 -21.64 -16.80
CA LYS A 305 4.55 -22.90 -16.73
C LYS A 305 5.78 -22.81 -17.61
N ASN A 306 6.91 -23.35 -17.15
CA ASN A 306 8.10 -23.51 -17.96
C ASN A 306 8.31 -24.99 -18.33
N ASN A 307 8.12 -25.35 -19.60
CA ASN A 307 8.29 -26.72 -20.09
C ASN A 307 9.74 -27.08 -20.46
N SER A 308 10.71 -26.23 -20.12
CA SER A 308 12.13 -26.53 -20.28
C SER A 308 12.55 -27.76 -19.47
N ALA A 309 13.73 -28.30 -19.81
CA ALA A 309 14.30 -29.43 -19.08
C ALA A 309 14.44 -29.10 -17.58
N LYS A 310 14.02 -30.03 -16.73
CA LYS A 310 14.10 -29.89 -15.27
C LYS A 310 15.55 -29.88 -14.83
N ILE A 311 15.81 -29.15 -13.76
CA ILE A 311 17.15 -29.05 -13.19
C ILE A 311 17.26 -30.04 -12.02
N ASN A 312 18.15 -31.02 -12.16
CA ASN A 312 18.22 -32.19 -11.26
C ASN A 312 18.76 -31.84 -9.88
N LYS A 313 19.63 -30.83 -9.81
CA LYS A 313 20.25 -30.34 -8.58
C LYS A 313 20.15 -28.82 -8.53
N PHE A 314 19.37 -28.33 -7.59
CA PHE A 314 19.28 -26.90 -7.31
C PHE A 314 20.50 -26.45 -6.51
N ASP A 315 21.21 -25.44 -7.01
CA ASP A 315 22.32 -24.79 -6.31
C ASP A 315 22.16 -23.28 -6.41
N ARG A 316 21.98 -22.62 -5.26
CA ARG A 316 21.74 -21.19 -5.19
C ARG A 316 22.96 -20.37 -5.61
N TYR A 317 24.18 -20.87 -5.41
CA TYR A 317 25.40 -20.15 -5.81
C TYR A 317 25.53 -20.11 -7.34
N LEU A 318 25.34 -21.26 -7.99
CA LEU A 318 25.33 -21.33 -9.45
C LEU A 318 24.21 -20.48 -10.07
N LEU A 319 23.05 -20.44 -9.43
CA LEU A 319 21.94 -19.58 -9.85
C LEU A 319 22.27 -18.09 -9.65
N SER A 320 22.90 -17.72 -8.53
CA SER A 320 23.35 -16.33 -8.29
C SER A 320 24.39 -15.87 -9.32
N ASP A 321 25.31 -16.74 -9.70
CA ASP A 321 26.30 -16.46 -10.75
C ASP A 321 25.62 -16.26 -12.12
N TYR A 322 24.59 -17.04 -12.40
CA TYR A 322 23.75 -16.85 -13.58
C TYR A 322 23.03 -15.49 -13.53
N GLU A 323 22.40 -15.14 -12.40
CA GLU A 323 21.69 -13.87 -12.20
C GLU A 323 22.63 -12.66 -12.42
N ASN A 324 23.83 -12.69 -11.85
CA ASN A 324 24.85 -11.64 -12.01
C ASN A 324 25.34 -11.49 -13.46
N LYS A 325 25.49 -12.59 -14.19
CA LYS A 325 25.89 -12.57 -15.61
C LYS A 325 24.77 -12.09 -16.53
N TYR A 326 23.51 -12.28 -16.13
CA TYR A 326 22.35 -11.81 -16.89
C TYR A 326 22.15 -10.30 -16.70
N THR A 327 22.19 -9.82 -15.45
CA THR A 327 22.05 -8.39 -15.13
C THR A 327 23.19 -7.52 -15.72
N SER A 328 24.43 -7.99 -15.66
CA SER A 328 25.59 -7.26 -16.21
C SER A 328 25.62 -7.10 -17.74
N LYS A 329 24.89 -7.94 -18.50
CA LYS A 329 24.75 -7.79 -19.96
C LYS A 329 23.79 -6.66 -20.34
N GLU A 330 22.68 -6.52 -19.62
CA GLU A 330 21.71 -5.44 -19.88
C GLU A 330 22.30 -4.04 -19.63
N ASP A 331 23.16 -3.89 -18.64
CA ASP A 331 23.84 -2.62 -18.35
C ASP A 331 24.91 -2.28 -19.39
N ARG A 332 25.56 -3.31 -19.99
CA ARG A 332 26.52 -3.11 -21.09
C ARG A 332 25.86 -2.75 -22.41
N GLU A 333 24.67 -3.28 -22.71
CA GLU A 333 23.92 -2.90 -23.91
C GLU A 333 23.34 -1.47 -23.83
N LYS A 334 23.08 -0.96 -22.62
CA LYS A 334 22.64 0.43 -22.40
C LYS A 334 23.77 1.46 -22.43
N ASN A 335 24.98 1.09 -21.96
CA ASN A 335 26.14 1.99 -22.01
C ASN A 335 26.86 2.01 -23.38
N GLY A 336 26.51 1.08 -24.28
CA GLY A 336 27.16 0.90 -25.58
C GLY A 336 26.67 1.80 -26.72
N GLN A 337 26.10 2.98 -26.44
CA GLN A 337 25.76 3.96 -27.47
C GLN A 337 26.82 5.05 -27.70
N ASN A 338 27.96 5.03 -27.00
CA ASN A 338 29.01 6.06 -27.14
C ASN A 338 30.42 5.58 -27.47
N GLU A 339 30.63 4.35 -27.95
CA GLU A 339 31.95 3.97 -28.50
C GLU A 339 31.82 3.27 -29.86
N LYS A 340 32.17 4.03 -30.90
CA LYS A 340 32.40 3.51 -32.26
C LYS A 340 33.63 2.60 -32.27
N ASN A 341 33.49 1.50 -33.00
CA ASN A 341 34.49 0.77 -33.79
C ASN A 341 35.96 0.86 -33.29
N GLU A 342 36.52 -0.20 -32.68
CA GLU A 342 37.49 -1.03 -33.45
C GLU A 342 37.80 -2.44 -32.88
N GLN A 343 37.10 -2.95 -31.86
CA GLN A 343 37.41 -4.29 -31.28
C GLN A 343 36.31 -5.36 -31.44
N LYS A 344 35.40 -5.23 -32.42
CA LYS A 344 34.25 -6.14 -32.58
C LYS A 344 34.50 -7.43 -33.40
N LYS A 345 35.74 -7.84 -33.67
CA LYS A 345 36.02 -9.03 -34.51
C LYS A 345 36.78 -10.20 -33.89
N ARG A 346 37.17 -10.20 -32.60
CA ARG A 346 37.94 -11.33 -32.03
C ARG A 346 37.46 -11.96 -30.71
N THR A 347 36.35 -11.53 -30.11
CA THR A 347 35.87 -12.11 -28.83
C THR A 347 34.35 -12.34 -28.78
N LYS A 348 33.75 -12.84 -29.88
CA LYS A 348 32.31 -13.16 -29.94
C LYS A 348 31.95 -14.64 -29.75
N HIS A 349 32.93 -15.53 -29.57
CA HIS A 349 32.70 -16.93 -29.25
C HIS A 349 33.23 -17.24 -27.86
N ASN A 350 32.35 -17.12 -26.85
CA ASN A 350 32.26 -17.97 -25.64
C ASN A 350 31.45 -17.22 -24.57
N ASN A 351 30.43 -17.88 -24.02
CA ASN A 351 29.48 -17.43 -22.98
C ASN A 351 28.18 -16.74 -23.46
N LYS A 352 27.37 -17.48 -24.24
CA LYS A 352 25.90 -17.34 -24.23
C LYS A 352 25.36 -18.18 -23.05
N ASN A 353 24.64 -17.51 -22.13
CA ASN A 353 24.15 -18.02 -20.85
C ASN A 353 22.91 -18.92 -21.02
N HIS A 354 22.60 -19.76 -20.02
CA HIS A 354 21.40 -20.62 -19.97
C HIS A 354 20.08 -19.85 -20.17
N SER A 355 19.51 -19.82 -21.37
CA SER A 355 18.24 -19.10 -21.61
C SER A 355 16.97 -19.90 -21.31
N SER A 356 17.11 -21.13 -20.79
CA SER A 356 16.01 -22.06 -20.48
C SER A 356 15.24 -21.66 -19.21
N ILE A 357 15.83 -20.77 -18.40
CA ILE A 357 15.24 -20.22 -17.18
C ILE A 357 14.49 -18.93 -17.51
N ILE A 358 13.30 -18.75 -16.96
CA ILE A 358 12.57 -17.48 -17.05
C ILE A 358 12.98 -16.60 -15.86
N TYR A 359 13.88 -15.66 -16.12
CA TYR A 359 14.40 -14.73 -15.10
C TYR A 359 13.61 -13.41 -15.04
N SER A 360 13.18 -12.90 -16.19
CA SER A 360 12.32 -11.71 -16.26
C SER A 360 11.33 -11.81 -17.41
N MET A 361 10.28 -11.00 -17.32
CA MET A 361 9.18 -10.95 -18.27
C MET A 361 8.86 -9.51 -18.62
N GLN A 362 8.76 -9.21 -19.91
CA GLN A 362 8.42 -7.87 -20.35
C GLN A 362 6.91 -7.70 -20.52
N SER A 363 6.33 -6.81 -19.73
CA SER A 363 4.97 -6.31 -19.84
C SER A 363 4.97 -4.97 -20.60
N LYS A 364 4.04 -4.80 -21.55
CA LYS A 364 3.91 -3.61 -22.38
C LYS A 364 2.48 -3.11 -22.35
N ILE A 365 2.29 -1.86 -21.91
CA ILE A 365 0.98 -1.22 -21.86
C ILE A 365 0.99 0.00 -22.80
N ASN A 366 0.02 0.02 -23.72
CA ASN A 366 -0.05 0.95 -24.85
C ASN A 366 -0.82 2.25 -24.52
N TYR A 367 -1.21 2.45 -23.27
CA TYR A 367 -1.97 3.60 -22.81
C TYR A 367 -1.50 4.06 -21.43
N ASN A 368 -1.85 5.29 -21.08
CA ASN A 368 -1.46 5.88 -19.81
C ASN A 368 -2.19 5.18 -18.66
N ILE A 369 -1.42 4.77 -17.66
CA ILE A 369 -1.92 4.16 -16.43
C ILE A 369 -1.56 5.05 -15.23
N PHE A 370 -2.36 4.98 -14.18
CA PHE A 370 -2.18 5.77 -12.96
C PHE A 370 -1.42 5.01 -11.87
N GLU A 371 -1.60 3.70 -11.83
CA GLU A 371 -1.03 2.80 -10.84
C GLU A 371 -0.75 1.45 -11.50
N TYR A 372 0.32 0.78 -11.08
CA TYR A 372 0.67 -0.57 -11.51
C TYR A 372 1.11 -1.38 -10.31
N ASN A 373 0.41 -2.48 -10.05
CA ASN A 373 0.71 -3.44 -9.00
C ASN A 373 1.02 -4.79 -9.63
N TYR A 374 2.02 -5.47 -9.06
CA TYR A 374 2.42 -6.82 -9.41
C TYR A 374 2.52 -7.61 -8.11
N PHE A 375 1.81 -8.72 -8.02
CA PHE A 375 1.69 -9.52 -6.82
C PHE A 375 1.54 -10.99 -7.18
N ASP A 376 1.87 -11.86 -6.24
CA ASP A 376 1.49 -13.27 -6.27
C ASP A 376 0.56 -13.59 -5.11
N GLU A 377 0.24 -14.88 -4.92
CA GLU A 377 -0.64 -15.33 -3.84
C GLU A 377 -0.12 -14.98 -2.44
N LEU A 378 1.18 -14.72 -2.28
CA LEU A 378 1.79 -14.33 -1.01
C LEU A 378 1.77 -12.80 -0.78
N GLY A 379 1.50 -12.02 -1.83
CA GLY A 379 1.40 -10.57 -1.76
C GLY A 379 2.25 -9.86 -2.82
N LYS A 380 2.51 -8.56 -2.59
CA LYS A 380 3.16 -7.69 -3.57
C LYS A 380 4.62 -8.09 -3.83
N ILE A 381 5.03 -8.04 -5.11
CA ILE A 381 6.40 -8.28 -5.55
C ILE A 381 7.00 -6.95 -6.03
N TYR A 382 8.07 -6.50 -5.38
CA TYR A 382 8.73 -5.22 -5.70
C TYR A 382 9.84 -5.33 -6.75
N LEU A 383 10.11 -6.52 -7.27
CA LEU A 383 11.13 -6.77 -8.31
C LEU A 383 10.60 -6.37 -9.70
N ILE A 384 10.29 -5.09 -9.86
CA ILE A 384 9.75 -4.50 -11.09
C ILE A 384 10.65 -3.34 -11.49
N ARG A 385 10.96 -3.24 -12.78
CA ARG A 385 11.59 -2.06 -13.36
C ARG A 385 10.67 -1.45 -14.41
N ALA A 386 10.20 -0.23 -14.18
CA ALA A 386 9.40 0.51 -15.14
C ALA A 386 10.29 1.41 -16.02
N GLY A 387 9.90 1.58 -17.27
CA GLY A 387 10.50 2.56 -18.18
C GLY A 387 9.47 3.04 -19.20
N GLU A 388 9.42 4.35 -19.41
CA GLU A 388 8.58 4.96 -20.43
C GLU A 388 9.40 5.17 -21.71
N PHE A 389 8.85 4.75 -22.85
CA PHE A 389 9.50 4.87 -24.15
C PHE A 389 8.54 5.51 -25.15
N TYR A 390 9.00 6.52 -25.87
CA TYR A 390 8.26 7.11 -26.98
C TYR A 390 8.38 6.21 -28.22
N ASP A 391 7.28 5.63 -28.68
CA ASP A 391 7.23 4.90 -29.95
C ASP A 391 7.04 5.92 -31.10
N THR A 392 8.10 6.11 -31.88
CA THR A 392 8.14 7.04 -33.01
C THR A 392 7.17 6.67 -34.12
N HIS A 393 6.90 5.38 -34.33
CA HIS A 393 5.97 4.90 -35.36
C HIS A 393 4.52 5.10 -34.93
N LYS A 394 4.20 4.84 -33.66
CA LYS A 394 2.84 5.01 -33.12
C LYS A 394 2.54 6.43 -32.63
N LYS A 395 3.56 7.30 -32.56
CA LYS A 395 3.51 8.65 -31.96
C LYS A 395 2.86 8.64 -30.58
N LYS A 396 3.21 7.66 -29.75
CA LYS A 396 2.62 7.42 -28.43
C LYS A 396 3.67 6.94 -27.44
N ASN A 397 3.48 7.30 -26.18
CA ASN A 397 4.27 6.74 -25.08
C ASN A 397 3.79 5.31 -24.81
N ILE A 398 4.74 4.39 -24.69
CA ILE A 398 4.52 3.02 -24.28
C ILE A 398 5.25 2.83 -22.96
N ILE A 399 4.51 2.37 -21.96
CA ILE A 399 5.09 2.04 -20.66
C ILE A 399 5.48 0.56 -20.70
N LYS A 400 6.74 0.30 -20.40
CA LYS A 400 7.30 -1.05 -20.34
C LYS A 400 7.67 -1.37 -18.90
N PHE A 401 7.24 -2.53 -18.44
CA PHE A 401 7.62 -3.09 -17.15
C PHE A 401 8.44 -4.35 -17.40
N ASP A 402 9.62 -4.41 -16.80
CA ASP A 402 10.40 -5.64 -16.66
C ASP A 402 10.06 -6.24 -15.30
N LEU A 403 9.36 -7.37 -15.32
CA LEU A 403 8.80 -8.06 -14.17
C LEU A 403 9.69 -9.25 -13.84
N LYS A 404 10.23 -9.30 -12.62
CA LYS A 404 10.97 -10.46 -12.14
C LYS A 404 10.11 -11.24 -11.14
N PRO A 405 9.89 -12.55 -11.34
CA PRO A 405 9.26 -13.39 -10.34
C PRO A 405 10.10 -13.44 -9.05
N ARG A 406 9.50 -13.83 -7.91
CA ARG A 406 10.22 -13.97 -6.63
C ARG A 406 11.45 -14.87 -6.72
N TYR A 407 11.38 -15.85 -7.60
CA TYR A 407 12.45 -16.79 -7.92
C TYR A 407 12.49 -17.04 -9.43
N PRO A 408 13.67 -17.28 -10.01
CA PRO A 408 13.79 -17.68 -11.42
C PRO A 408 12.99 -18.96 -11.68
N ILE A 409 12.19 -18.99 -12.76
CA ILE A 409 11.30 -20.12 -13.02
C ILE A 409 12.06 -21.16 -13.85
N LEU A 410 12.44 -22.24 -13.18
CA LEU A 410 13.19 -23.36 -13.75
C LEU A 410 12.29 -24.29 -14.58
N GLY A 411 12.89 -25.18 -15.36
CA GLY A 411 12.15 -26.18 -16.13
C GLY A 411 11.30 -27.08 -15.21
N GLY A 412 10.05 -27.29 -15.62
CA GLY A 412 9.03 -28.02 -14.86
C GLY A 412 8.32 -27.22 -13.77
N TRP A 413 8.70 -25.96 -13.52
CA TRP A 413 8.06 -25.13 -12.49
C TRP A 413 6.77 -24.47 -13.02
N LYS A 414 5.84 -24.25 -12.09
CA LYS A 414 4.58 -23.54 -12.28
C LYS A 414 4.53 -22.38 -11.28
N THR A 415 4.09 -21.22 -11.74
CA THR A 415 3.88 -20.05 -10.88
C THR A 415 2.60 -19.32 -11.27
N GLN A 416 2.03 -18.58 -10.33
CA GLN A 416 0.85 -17.77 -10.50
C GLN A 416 1.13 -16.37 -9.97
N PHE A 417 0.77 -15.37 -10.76
CA PHE A 417 0.95 -13.97 -10.40
C PHE A 417 -0.08 -13.10 -11.11
N CYS A 418 -0.25 -11.89 -10.62
CA CYS A 418 -1.22 -10.94 -11.10
C CYS A 418 -0.56 -9.59 -11.38
N ASN A 419 -0.96 -8.98 -12.49
CA ASN A 419 -0.72 -7.57 -12.78
C ASN A 419 -2.05 -6.83 -12.61
N SER A 420 -2.08 -5.70 -11.92
CA SER A 420 -3.28 -4.86 -11.90
C SER A 420 -2.93 -3.39 -12.07
N TYR A 421 -3.76 -2.66 -12.82
CA TYR A 421 -3.52 -1.26 -13.10
C TYR A 421 -4.81 -0.49 -13.38
N TYR A 422 -4.78 0.82 -13.15
CA TYR A 422 -5.89 1.73 -13.43
C TYR A 422 -5.59 2.61 -14.65
N HIS A 423 -6.60 2.81 -15.50
CA HIS A 423 -6.55 3.78 -16.61
C HIS A 423 -7.93 4.34 -16.95
N SER A 424 -7.97 5.41 -17.75
CA SER A 424 -9.21 5.98 -18.32
C SER A 424 -9.25 5.89 -19.85
N SER A 425 -8.21 5.30 -20.45
CA SER A 425 -8.08 5.16 -21.90
C SER A 425 -9.14 4.20 -22.46
N ASN A 426 -9.45 4.37 -23.76
CA ASN A 426 -10.39 3.54 -24.53
C ASN A 426 -11.88 3.65 -24.14
N LEU A 427 -12.23 4.51 -23.18
CA LEU A 427 -13.61 4.85 -22.87
C LEU A 427 -14.03 6.14 -23.61
N PHE A 428 -15.11 6.06 -24.38
CA PHE A 428 -15.60 7.16 -25.22
C PHE A 428 -17.07 7.45 -24.93
N LYS A 429 -17.42 8.72 -24.78
CA LYS A 429 -18.82 9.16 -24.73
C LYS A 429 -19.31 9.48 -26.13
N ILE A 430 -20.44 8.89 -26.54
CA ILE A 430 -21.00 9.08 -27.88
C ILE A 430 -21.65 10.47 -27.97
N LYS A 431 -21.09 11.38 -28.77
CA LYS A 431 -21.57 12.77 -28.87
C LYS A 431 -23.05 12.88 -29.28
N ASN A 432 -23.51 12.00 -30.17
CA ASN A 432 -24.85 12.08 -30.77
C ASN A 432 -25.95 11.41 -29.94
N LYS A 433 -25.61 10.73 -28.84
CA LYS A 433 -26.57 10.05 -27.97
C LYS A 433 -26.31 10.41 -26.51
N LYS A 434 -27.28 11.08 -25.87
CA LYS A 434 -27.19 11.42 -24.45
C LYS A 434 -27.10 10.12 -23.64
N ASN A 435 -26.15 10.04 -22.70
CA ASN A 435 -25.93 8.91 -21.79
C ASN A 435 -25.39 7.60 -22.41
N TYR A 436 -24.90 7.61 -23.65
CA TYR A 436 -24.27 6.44 -24.26
C TYR A 436 -22.75 6.49 -24.18
N TYR A 437 -22.17 5.35 -23.79
CA TYR A 437 -20.73 5.15 -23.65
C TYR A 437 -20.30 3.95 -24.48
N ALA A 438 -19.08 4.01 -25.01
CA ALA A 438 -18.45 2.96 -25.79
C ALA A 438 -17.06 2.71 -25.20
N TYR A 439 -16.77 1.46 -24.86
CA TYR A 439 -15.46 1.02 -24.41
C TYR A 439 -14.84 0.13 -25.47
N GLN A 440 -13.67 0.53 -25.97
CA GLN A 440 -12.86 -0.27 -26.89
C GLN A 440 -11.97 -1.20 -26.06
N VAL A 441 -12.25 -2.50 -26.11
CA VAL A 441 -11.60 -3.48 -25.24
C VAL A 441 -10.24 -3.85 -25.81
N ASP A 442 -9.20 -3.80 -24.96
CA ASP A 442 -7.91 -4.41 -25.30
C ASP A 442 -7.90 -5.88 -24.86
N ILE A 443 -8.20 -6.75 -25.83
CA ILE A 443 -8.23 -8.21 -25.63
C ILE A 443 -6.83 -8.78 -25.35
N SER A 444 -5.77 -8.09 -25.78
CA SER A 444 -4.40 -8.58 -25.59
C SER A 444 -3.97 -8.42 -24.13
N PRO A 445 -3.29 -9.42 -23.54
CA PRO A 445 -2.68 -9.27 -22.21
C PRO A 445 -1.47 -8.32 -22.25
N SER A 446 -1.09 -7.78 -21.09
CA SER A 446 0.09 -6.92 -20.98
C SER A 446 1.41 -7.65 -21.27
N ILE A 447 1.51 -8.95 -20.93
CA ILE A 447 2.68 -9.79 -21.24
C ILE A 447 2.42 -10.58 -22.53
N LYS A 448 3.21 -10.27 -23.57
CA LYS A 448 2.99 -10.79 -24.93
C LYS A 448 4.02 -11.85 -25.38
N SER A 449 4.99 -12.17 -24.54
CA SER A 449 6.16 -13.00 -24.90
C SER A 449 5.86 -14.50 -24.99
N PHE A 450 4.69 -14.95 -24.54
CA PHE A 450 4.37 -16.36 -24.37
C PHE A 450 3.07 -16.74 -25.08
N TYR A 451 3.01 -17.99 -25.52
CA TYR A 451 1.78 -18.63 -25.96
C TYR A 451 0.79 -18.77 -24.79
N ILE A 452 -0.49 -18.54 -25.04
CA ILE A 452 -1.57 -18.74 -24.06
C ILE A 452 -2.47 -19.89 -24.53
N LYS A 453 -2.60 -20.89 -23.68
CA LYS A 453 -3.48 -22.04 -23.93
C LYS A 453 -4.95 -21.67 -23.76
N GLU A 454 -5.28 -20.97 -22.68
CA GLU A 454 -6.65 -20.52 -22.39
C GLU A 454 -6.66 -19.08 -21.84
N MET A 455 -7.49 -18.22 -22.41
CA MET A 455 -7.67 -16.83 -21.96
C MET A 455 -9.15 -16.55 -21.68
N HIS A 456 -9.42 -16.05 -20.48
CA HIS A 456 -10.74 -15.59 -20.05
C HIS A 456 -10.70 -14.09 -19.86
N ILE A 457 -11.66 -13.37 -20.43
CA ILE A 457 -11.77 -11.92 -20.28
C ILE A 457 -13.16 -11.63 -19.73
N ASN A 458 -13.23 -11.01 -18.56
CA ASN A 458 -14.49 -10.65 -17.93
C ASN A 458 -14.59 -9.13 -17.90
N ILE A 459 -15.58 -8.57 -18.59
CA ILE A 459 -15.81 -7.13 -18.63
C ILE A 459 -17.01 -6.84 -17.72
N TYR A 460 -16.76 -6.15 -16.61
CA TYR A 460 -17.78 -5.75 -15.64
C TYR A 460 -18.23 -4.33 -15.97
N LEU A 461 -19.46 -4.20 -16.45
CA LEU A 461 -20.05 -2.91 -16.76
C LEU A 461 -20.47 -2.16 -15.49
N PRO A 462 -20.63 -0.84 -15.55
CA PRO A 462 -21.13 -0.09 -14.42
C PRO A 462 -22.54 -0.57 -14.03
N PRO A 463 -22.88 -0.60 -12.73
CA PRO A 463 -24.23 -0.97 -12.29
C PRO A 463 -25.26 0.01 -12.86
N TYR A 464 -26.46 -0.50 -13.12
CA TYR A 464 -27.55 0.20 -13.82
C TYR A 464 -27.27 0.55 -15.29
N SER A 465 -26.32 -0.15 -15.92
CA SER A 465 -26.15 -0.10 -17.38
C SER A 465 -27.36 -0.75 -18.08
N ASN A 466 -27.79 -0.14 -19.19
CA ASN A 466 -28.87 -0.65 -20.02
C ASN A 466 -28.43 -0.66 -21.49
N ASN A 467 -29.22 -1.31 -22.37
CA ASN A 467 -29.01 -1.29 -23.81
C ASN A 467 -27.58 -1.69 -24.23
N ILE A 468 -27.07 -2.76 -23.61
CA ILE A 468 -25.72 -3.28 -23.87
C ILE A 468 -25.69 -3.88 -25.28
N SER A 469 -24.74 -3.41 -26.08
CA SER A 469 -24.51 -3.91 -27.44
C SER A 469 -23.03 -4.11 -27.69
N ILE A 470 -22.70 -5.15 -28.44
CA ILE A 470 -21.32 -5.56 -28.72
C ILE A 470 -21.13 -5.55 -30.23
N ASN A 471 -20.12 -4.85 -30.72
CA ASN A 471 -19.76 -4.90 -32.14
C ASN A 471 -18.94 -6.18 -32.41
N ASN A 472 -19.56 -7.15 -33.06
CA ASN A 472 -19.05 -8.53 -33.17
C ASN A 472 -18.48 -8.88 -34.56
N ASN A 473 -17.98 -7.91 -35.32
CA ASN A 473 -17.71 -8.16 -36.74
C ASN A 473 -16.56 -9.14 -37.04
N ASN A 474 -15.69 -9.49 -36.08
CA ASN A 474 -14.48 -10.30 -36.31
C ASN A 474 -14.26 -11.51 -35.37
N LEU A 475 -15.23 -11.95 -34.54
CA LEU A 475 -14.96 -12.92 -33.45
C LEU A 475 -15.33 -14.38 -33.79
N LYS A 476 -14.73 -14.97 -34.83
CA LYS A 476 -15.10 -16.33 -35.26
C LYS A 476 -14.74 -17.45 -34.26
N GLU A 477 -13.83 -17.22 -33.31
CA GLU A 477 -13.35 -18.23 -32.35
C GLU A 477 -13.62 -17.89 -30.87
N MET A 478 -14.36 -16.81 -30.57
CA MET A 478 -14.65 -16.42 -29.18
C MET A 478 -16.01 -16.91 -28.73
N SER A 479 -16.07 -17.53 -27.55
CA SER A 479 -17.37 -17.75 -26.89
C SER A 479 -17.66 -16.57 -25.99
N VAL A 480 -18.80 -15.89 -26.22
CA VAL A 480 -19.26 -14.75 -25.44
C VAL A 480 -20.47 -15.17 -24.62
N LYS A 481 -20.40 -14.99 -23.30
CA LYS A 481 -21.49 -15.26 -22.36
C LYS A 481 -21.82 -13.99 -21.59
N ASN A 482 -23.10 -13.72 -21.41
CA ASN A 482 -23.55 -12.68 -20.52
C ASN A 482 -23.78 -13.27 -19.12
N GLY A 483 -23.34 -12.55 -18.10
CA GLY A 483 -23.50 -12.91 -16.70
C GLY A 483 -23.86 -11.70 -15.87
N LYS A 484 -24.01 -11.93 -14.56
CA LYS A 484 -24.18 -10.87 -13.57
C LYS A 484 -23.18 -11.09 -12.44
N ALA A 485 -22.62 -10.00 -11.93
CA ALA A 485 -21.74 -10.00 -10.78
C ALA A 485 -22.15 -8.93 -9.77
N LYS A 486 -21.67 -9.09 -8.54
CA LYS A 486 -21.70 -8.05 -7.51
C LYS A 486 -20.26 -7.68 -7.16
N ASP A 487 -20.06 -6.42 -6.82
CA ASP A 487 -18.80 -5.89 -6.33
C ASP A 487 -19.07 -5.02 -5.09
N TRP A 488 -18.04 -4.40 -4.54
CA TRP A 488 -18.16 -3.51 -3.40
C TRP A 488 -19.22 -2.41 -3.64
N LEU A 489 -20.05 -2.16 -2.62
CA LEU A 489 -21.19 -1.23 -2.63
C LEU A 489 -22.29 -1.54 -3.67
N ASP A 490 -22.38 -2.77 -4.18
CA ASP A 490 -23.52 -3.25 -4.96
C ASP A 490 -24.57 -3.98 -4.08
N LEU A 491 -25.09 -3.26 -3.08
CA LEU A 491 -26.07 -3.80 -2.11
C LEU A 491 -27.36 -4.25 -2.81
N ILE A 492 -27.95 -3.34 -3.59
CA ILE A 492 -29.25 -3.51 -4.29
C ILE A 492 -29.06 -3.60 -5.82
N SER A 493 -27.87 -3.24 -6.33
CA SER A 493 -27.53 -3.33 -7.75
C SER A 493 -26.82 -4.63 -8.12
N HIS A 494 -26.83 -4.92 -9.42
CA HIS A 494 -25.94 -5.90 -10.06
C HIS A 494 -25.18 -5.22 -11.20
N ARG A 495 -24.01 -5.76 -11.53
CA ARG A 495 -23.25 -5.40 -12.72
C ARG A 495 -23.48 -6.45 -13.79
N ASP A 496 -23.81 -6.02 -15.01
CA ASP A 496 -23.80 -6.90 -16.16
C ASP A 496 -22.35 -7.19 -16.56
N THR A 497 -22.05 -8.47 -16.78
CA THR A 497 -20.71 -8.93 -17.13
C THR A 497 -20.71 -9.60 -18.49
N ILE A 498 -19.72 -9.27 -19.31
CA ILE A 498 -19.47 -9.94 -20.59
C ILE A 498 -18.24 -10.82 -20.40
N GLN A 499 -18.42 -12.14 -20.47
CA GLN A 499 -17.36 -13.12 -20.35
C GLN A 499 -16.97 -13.61 -21.75
N ILE A 500 -15.70 -13.52 -22.07
CA ILE A 500 -15.13 -13.92 -23.36
C ILE A 500 -14.09 -14.99 -23.08
N GLN A 501 -14.24 -16.16 -23.71
CA GLN A 501 -13.24 -17.22 -23.66
C GLN A 501 -12.59 -17.38 -25.03
N ILE A 502 -11.26 -17.32 -25.04
CA ILE A 502 -10.39 -17.51 -26.20
C ILE A 502 -9.48 -18.70 -25.91
N GLN A 503 -9.35 -19.61 -26.87
CA GLN A 503 -8.45 -20.76 -26.74
C GLN A 503 -7.29 -20.60 -27.73
N LYS A 504 -6.08 -20.96 -27.29
CA LYS A 504 -4.87 -21.05 -28.12
C LYS A 504 -4.55 -19.76 -28.87
N ILE A 505 -4.03 -18.77 -28.15
CA ILE A 505 -3.66 -17.46 -28.70
C ILE A 505 -2.16 -17.18 -28.54
N PHE A 506 -1.55 -16.61 -29.57
CA PHE A 506 -0.22 -16.01 -29.48
C PHE A 506 -0.30 -14.48 -29.62
N PRO A 507 -0.28 -13.72 -28.49
CA PRO A 507 -0.64 -12.29 -28.46
C PRO A 507 0.11 -11.40 -29.45
N GLN A 508 1.41 -11.63 -29.65
CA GLN A 508 2.25 -10.82 -30.52
C GLN A 508 1.79 -10.82 -32.00
N HIS A 509 1.12 -11.89 -32.44
CA HIS A 509 0.67 -12.06 -33.82
C HIS A 509 -0.83 -11.74 -34.02
N GLU A 510 -1.64 -11.73 -32.96
CA GLU A 510 -3.08 -11.48 -33.05
C GLU A 510 -3.52 -10.07 -32.65
N GLU A 511 -2.60 -9.22 -32.17
CA GLU A 511 -2.93 -7.86 -31.66
C GLU A 511 -3.74 -7.02 -32.65
N ASN A 512 -3.56 -7.19 -33.97
CA ASN A 512 -4.32 -6.45 -34.97
C ASN A 512 -5.75 -6.97 -35.19
N ASN A 513 -5.99 -8.27 -34.97
CA ASN A 513 -7.26 -8.92 -35.31
C ASN A 513 -8.38 -8.50 -34.36
N TYR A 514 -8.02 -8.14 -33.12
CA TYR A 514 -8.96 -7.85 -32.04
C TYR A 514 -9.16 -6.35 -31.75
N LYS A 515 -8.52 -5.44 -32.51
CA LYS A 515 -8.57 -3.99 -32.25
C LYS A 515 -9.97 -3.37 -32.32
N ASN A 516 -10.93 -4.03 -32.96
CA ASN A 516 -12.23 -3.46 -33.28
C ASN A 516 -13.35 -3.90 -32.34
N PHE A 517 -13.04 -4.60 -31.23
CA PHE A 517 -14.07 -5.00 -30.27
C PHE A 517 -14.50 -3.83 -29.39
N ILE A 518 -15.78 -3.46 -29.49
CA ILE A 518 -16.36 -2.33 -28.78
C ILE A 518 -17.60 -2.79 -28.03
N VAL A 519 -17.67 -2.47 -26.74
CA VAL A 519 -18.85 -2.64 -25.89
C VAL A 519 -19.51 -1.29 -25.71
N MET A 520 -20.77 -1.18 -26.11
CA MET A 520 -21.58 0.02 -25.94
C MET A 520 -22.64 -0.22 -24.90
N TYR A 521 -22.87 0.76 -24.03
CA TYR A 521 -23.89 0.71 -22.99
C TYR A 521 -24.46 2.10 -22.71
N GLU A 522 -25.68 2.13 -22.21
CA GLU A 522 -26.34 3.34 -21.73
C GLU A 522 -26.24 3.43 -20.21
N LEU A 523 -25.78 4.58 -19.69
CA LEU A 523 -25.71 4.86 -18.25
C LEU A 523 -26.35 6.21 -17.94
N LYS A 524 -27.50 6.18 -17.27
CA LYS A 524 -28.25 7.40 -16.91
C LYS A 524 -27.49 8.18 -15.83
N PHE A 525 -27.36 9.50 -16.01
CA PHE A 525 -26.63 10.36 -15.06
C PHE A 525 -27.07 10.20 -13.59
N PHE A 526 -28.38 10.06 -13.33
CA PHE A 526 -28.91 9.85 -11.96
C PHE A 526 -28.41 8.58 -11.28
N SER A 527 -28.01 7.54 -12.04
CA SER A 527 -27.53 6.27 -11.47
C SER A 527 -26.18 6.41 -10.75
N ILE A 528 -25.40 7.46 -11.06
CA ILE A 528 -24.11 7.75 -10.42
C ILE A 528 -24.31 8.13 -8.94
N PHE A 529 -25.43 8.79 -8.61
CA PHE A 529 -25.72 9.25 -7.24
C PHE A 529 -26.37 8.18 -6.37
N LEU A 530 -26.84 7.07 -6.96
CA LEU A 530 -27.59 6.06 -6.21
C LEU A 530 -26.74 5.39 -5.13
N LYS A 531 -25.46 5.10 -5.42
CA LYS A 531 -24.53 4.48 -4.46
C LYS A 531 -24.24 5.39 -3.25
N PRO A 532 -23.79 6.65 -3.45
CA PRO A 532 -23.64 7.59 -2.33
C PRO A 532 -24.93 7.79 -1.53
N LEU A 533 -26.09 7.88 -2.20
CA LEU A 533 -27.36 8.08 -1.51
C LEU A 533 -27.76 6.91 -0.62
N ILE A 534 -27.45 5.67 -1.02
CA ILE A 534 -27.65 4.48 -0.17
C ILE A 534 -26.76 4.54 1.07
N ILE A 535 -25.49 4.94 0.93
CA ILE A 535 -24.58 5.09 2.08
C ILE A 535 -25.11 6.17 3.03
N ILE A 536 -25.50 7.33 2.51
CA ILE A 536 -26.09 8.43 3.30
C ILE A 536 -27.37 7.97 4.01
N LEU A 537 -28.21 7.18 3.36
CA LEU A 537 -29.42 6.65 3.97
C LEU A 537 -29.10 5.68 5.12
N ILE A 538 -28.12 4.79 4.91
CA ILE A 538 -27.68 3.84 5.94
C ILE A 538 -27.09 4.58 7.14
N THR A 539 -26.19 5.55 6.91
CA THR A 539 -25.60 6.35 8.00
C THR A 539 -26.65 7.19 8.72
N PHE A 540 -27.63 7.75 7.99
CA PHE A 540 -28.75 8.48 8.59
C PHE A 540 -29.63 7.58 9.48
N ILE A 541 -29.92 6.33 9.04
CA ILE A 541 -30.66 5.35 9.84
C ILE A 541 -29.88 5.01 11.12
N VAL A 542 -28.57 4.82 11.03
CA VAL A 542 -27.70 4.54 12.20
C VAL A 542 -27.71 5.72 13.17
N ILE A 543 -27.60 6.96 12.70
CA ILE A 543 -27.68 8.17 13.54
C ILE A 543 -29.05 8.29 14.22
N LEU A 544 -30.14 8.06 13.48
CA LEU A 544 -31.49 8.05 14.05
C LEU A 544 -31.65 6.96 15.10
N PHE A 545 -31.04 5.79 14.89
CA PHE A 545 -31.05 4.69 15.84
C PHE A 545 -30.31 5.07 17.13
N PHE A 546 -29.11 5.66 17.05
CA PHE A 546 -28.39 6.17 18.23
C PHE A 546 -29.15 7.28 18.94
N TYR A 547 -29.76 8.20 18.20
CA TYR A 547 -30.61 9.24 18.77
C TYR A 547 -31.81 8.64 19.52
N PHE A 548 -32.45 7.63 18.95
CA PHE A 548 -33.55 6.91 19.59
C PHE A 548 -33.11 6.18 20.86
N ILE A 549 -31.96 5.48 20.84
CA ILE A 549 -31.40 4.82 22.03
C ILE A 549 -31.10 5.82 23.14
N ASN A 550 -30.47 6.96 22.82
CA ASN A 550 -30.15 7.99 23.82
C ASN A 550 -31.40 8.69 24.37
N GLY A 551 -32.49 8.74 23.59
CA GLY A 551 -33.78 9.27 24.03
C GLY A 551 -34.57 8.33 24.94
N LEU A 552 -34.20 7.05 25.01
CA LEU A 552 -34.83 6.07 25.90
C LEU A 552 -34.23 6.18 27.30
N SER A 553 -34.96 6.80 28.21
CA SER A 553 -34.63 6.76 29.64
C SER A 553 -35.45 5.67 30.34
N PHE A 554 -34.76 4.67 30.91
CA PHE A 554 -35.34 3.69 31.81
C PHE A 554 -34.71 3.87 33.19
N SER A 555 -35.42 4.52 34.13
CA SER A 555 -34.98 4.62 35.52
C SER A 555 -36.12 4.30 36.50
N PHE A 556 -35.82 3.41 37.46
CA PHE A 556 -36.77 2.94 38.48
C PHE A 556 -36.46 3.46 39.90
N ASN A 557 -35.54 4.43 40.07
CA ASN A 557 -35.10 4.84 41.42
C ASN A 557 -34.79 6.36 41.54
N VAL A 558 -35.68 7.10 42.20
CA VAL A 558 -35.78 8.58 42.18
C VAL A 558 -34.77 9.30 43.11
N ASP A 559 -34.29 8.66 44.17
CA ASP A 559 -33.48 9.35 45.20
C ASP A 559 -32.00 9.55 44.83
N LYS A 560 -31.42 8.66 44.01
CA LYS A 560 -30.02 8.82 43.54
C LYS A 560 -29.86 9.95 42.52
N ASP A 561 -30.92 10.27 41.78
CA ASP A 561 -30.88 11.29 40.73
C ASP A 561 -30.93 12.72 41.29
N ASN A 562 -31.68 12.94 42.39
CA ASN A 562 -31.70 14.25 43.06
C ASN A 562 -30.33 14.64 43.64
N LEU A 563 -29.60 13.66 44.19
CA LEU A 563 -28.25 13.90 44.74
C LEU A 563 -27.21 14.21 43.66
N LYS A 564 -27.28 13.54 42.50
CA LYS A 564 -26.42 13.81 41.34
C LYS A 564 -26.69 15.18 40.71
N LYS A 565 -27.97 15.56 40.62
CA LYS A 565 -28.39 16.87 40.09
C LYS A 565 -27.90 18.01 40.99
N GLU A 566 -27.97 17.83 42.30
CA GLU A 566 -27.50 18.83 43.27
C GLU A 566 -25.96 19.01 43.27
N THR A 567 -25.21 17.97 42.91
CA THR A 567 -23.74 18.03 42.78
C THR A 567 -23.31 18.70 41.48
N GLN A 568 -23.99 18.44 40.35
CA GLN A 568 -23.72 19.12 39.09
C GLN A 568 -23.96 20.64 39.17
N GLU A 569 -25.04 21.07 39.82
CA GLU A 569 -25.33 22.50 40.00
C GLU A 569 -24.30 23.22 40.90
N ARG A 570 -23.64 22.51 41.85
CA ARG A 570 -22.54 23.08 42.66
C ARG A 570 -21.29 23.33 41.82
N ILE A 571 -20.98 22.43 40.90
CA ILE A 571 -19.81 22.53 40.03
C ILE A 571 -19.98 23.74 39.10
N ILE A 572 -21.14 23.86 38.45
CA ILE A 572 -21.46 24.97 37.54
C ILE A 572 -21.40 26.33 38.28
N PHE A 573 -21.91 26.41 39.51
CA PHE A 573 -21.85 27.65 40.31
C PHE A 573 -20.42 28.05 40.67
N ALA A 574 -19.58 27.08 41.08
CA ALA A 574 -18.18 27.34 41.45
C ALA A 574 -17.34 27.81 40.25
N GLU A 575 -17.53 27.20 39.08
CA GLU A 575 -16.85 27.60 37.83
C GLU A 575 -17.22 29.03 37.43
N LYS A 576 -18.50 29.39 37.51
CA LYS A 576 -18.95 30.76 37.19
C LYS A 576 -18.51 31.80 38.22
N CYS A 577 -18.38 31.45 39.50
CA CYS A 577 -17.77 32.33 40.52
C CYS A 577 -16.31 32.65 40.17
N LYS A 578 -15.56 31.65 39.70
CA LYS A 578 -14.16 31.79 39.31
C LYS A 578 -14.02 32.71 38.09
N GLU A 579 -14.83 32.48 37.04
CA GLU A 579 -14.85 33.32 35.84
C GLU A 579 -15.13 34.80 36.17
N LEU A 580 -16.07 35.07 37.09
CA LEU A 580 -16.35 36.43 37.54
C LEU A 580 -15.12 37.07 38.22
N TYR A 581 -14.44 36.36 39.12
CA TYR A 581 -13.25 36.90 39.80
C TYR A 581 -12.11 37.22 38.82
N GLU A 582 -11.83 36.33 37.86
CA GLU A 582 -10.77 36.53 36.86
C GLU A 582 -11.03 37.76 36.00
N ASN A 583 -12.27 37.95 35.53
CA ASN A 583 -12.66 39.14 34.77
C ASN A 583 -12.50 40.43 35.59
N LEU A 584 -12.92 40.43 36.86
CA LEU A 584 -12.84 41.60 37.72
C LEU A 584 -11.39 41.95 38.11
N SER A 585 -10.57 40.94 38.41
CA SER A 585 -9.15 41.11 38.71
C SER A 585 -8.42 41.71 37.52
N HIS A 586 -8.57 41.11 36.32
CA HIS A 586 -7.86 41.57 35.13
C HIS A 586 -8.13 43.05 34.79
N ILE A 587 -9.37 43.52 34.96
CA ILE A 587 -9.68 44.93 34.71
C ILE A 587 -9.05 45.82 35.79
N SER A 588 -9.07 45.39 37.06
CA SER A 588 -8.42 46.12 38.16
C SER A 588 -6.90 46.25 37.97
N ASP A 589 -6.24 45.19 37.49
CA ASP A 589 -4.79 45.18 37.25
C ASP A 589 -4.39 46.09 36.09
N ASN A 590 -5.18 46.10 35.01
CA ASN A 590 -4.96 46.99 33.89
C ASN A 590 -5.14 48.46 34.29
N LEU A 591 -6.13 48.75 35.12
CA LEU A 591 -6.37 50.08 35.68
C LEU A 591 -5.20 50.51 36.57
N ILE A 592 -4.69 49.65 37.45
CA ILE A 592 -3.53 49.96 38.30
C ILE A 592 -2.24 50.12 37.46
N LYS A 593 -2.02 49.27 36.45
CA LYS A 593 -0.87 49.33 35.53
C LYS A 593 -0.86 50.58 34.65
N SER A 594 -2.03 51.06 34.22
CA SER A 594 -2.12 52.26 33.36
C SER A 594 -1.60 53.50 34.10
N LEU A 595 -1.73 53.55 35.42
CA LEU A 595 -1.27 54.66 36.26
C LEU A 595 0.15 54.49 36.80
N SER A 596 0.61 53.25 37.03
CA SER A 596 1.93 53.01 37.61
C SER A 596 3.12 53.41 36.73
N ASN A 597 2.95 53.38 35.41
CA ASN A 597 4.02 53.63 34.42
C ASN A 597 4.23 55.10 34.07
N VAL A 598 3.42 56.01 34.64
CA VAL A 598 3.46 57.45 34.33
C VAL A 598 4.09 58.21 35.49
N ASN A 599 4.90 59.24 35.19
CA ASN A 599 5.62 60.03 36.19
C ASN A 599 4.63 60.88 37.03
N PRO A 600 4.82 61.12 38.34
CA PRO A 600 3.82 61.78 39.20
C PRO A 600 3.38 63.17 38.73
N GLN A 601 4.25 63.93 38.06
CA GLN A 601 3.91 65.25 37.50
C GLN A 601 3.05 65.15 36.22
N GLU A 602 3.19 64.08 35.45
CA GLU A 602 2.36 63.80 34.26
C GLU A 602 0.99 63.22 34.64
N ARG A 603 0.91 62.47 35.75
CA ARG A 603 -0.37 61.95 36.29
C ARG A 603 -1.38 63.06 36.57
N ILE A 604 -0.92 64.18 37.13
CA ILE A 604 -1.77 65.34 37.43
C ILE A 604 -2.34 65.98 36.15
N LYS A 605 -1.56 66.00 35.06
CA LYS A 605 -2.02 66.51 33.74
C LYS A 605 -3.01 65.58 33.05
N MET A 606 -2.91 64.27 33.29
CA MET A 606 -3.76 63.25 32.67
C MET A 606 -4.92 62.78 33.58
N LYS A 607 -5.16 63.48 34.70
CA LYS A 607 -6.14 63.11 35.74
C LYS A 607 -7.52 62.78 35.17
N ASP A 608 -8.05 63.63 34.30
CA ASP A 608 -9.38 63.46 33.71
C ASP A 608 -9.49 62.21 32.81
N LYS A 609 -8.37 61.79 32.20
CA LYS A 609 -8.32 60.57 31.38
C LYS A 609 -8.38 59.33 32.27
N PHE A 610 -7.62 59.31 33.36
CA PHE A 610 -7.59 58.19 34.29
C PHE A 610 -8.88 58.06 35.11
N LEU A 611 -9.53 59.18 35.46
CA LEU A 611 -10.87 59.16 36.06
C LEU A 611 -11.90 58.53 35.13
N LYS A 612 -11.83 58.78 33.81
CA LYS A 612 -12.70 58.10 32.83
C LYS A 612 -12.43 56.60 32.72
N GLU A 613 -11.18 56.17 32.86
CA GLU A 613 -10.83 54.74 32.90
C GLU A 613 -11.38 54.05 34.16
N GLU A 614 -11.34 54.74 35.31
CA GLU A 614 -11.93 54.27 36.58
C GLU A 614 -13.46 54.19 36.51
N GLU A 615 -14.11 55.21 35.94
CA GLU A 615 -15.56 55.19 35.69
C GLU A 615 -15.97 54.02 34.80
N LYS A 616 -15.18 53.75 33.75
CA LYS A 616 -15.39 52.60 32.87
C LYS A 616 -15.26 51.28 33.63
N TRP A 617 -14.22 51.13 34.46
CA TRP A 617 -14.07 49.93 35.28
C TRP A 617 -15.22 49.74 36.28
N THR A 618 -15.70 50.81 36.91
CA THR A 618 -16.87 50.77 37.80
C THR A 618 -18.11 50.26 37.04
N HIS A 619 -18.31 50.72 35.80
CA HIS A 619 -19.40 50.25 34.95
C HIS A 619 -19.28 48.75 34.64
N ASP A 620 -18.11 48.31 34.19
CA ASP A 620 -17.83 46.91 33.85
C ASP A 620 -18.00 45.99 35.07
N PHE A 621 -17.53 46.42 36.25
CA PHE A 621 -17.70 45.69 37.51
C PHE A 621 -19.19 45.48 37.85
N ILE A 622 -20.01 46.53 37.74
CA ILE A 622 -21.46 46.45 38.00
C ILE A 622 -22.15 45.55 36.97
N TYR A 623 -21.72 45.62 35.71
CA TYR A 623 -22.27 44.79 34.64
C TYR A 623 -22.04 43.30 34.92
N PHE A 624 -20.79 42.88 35.14
CA PHE A 624 -20.45 41.47 35.33
C PHE A 624 -21.07 40.88 36.61
N THR A 625 -21.11 41.67 37.70
CA THR A 625 -21.75 41.23 38.96
C THR A 625 -23.27 41.08 38.82
N LYS A 626 -23.94 41.97 38.07
CA LYS A 626 -25.37 41.83 37.75
C LYS A 626 -25.66 40.65 36.83
N GLU A 627 -24.84 40.43 35.82
CA GLU A 627 -24.97 39.29 34.90
C GLU A 627 -24.82 37.97 35.66
N PHE A 628 -23.80 37.86 36.51
CA PHE A 628 -23.63 36.71 37.40
C PHE A 628 -24.82 36.53 38.33
N SER A 629 -25.31 37.60 38.96
CA SER A 629 -26.49 37.53 39.83
C SER A 629 -27.72 37.02 39.09
N ARG A 630 -28.00 37.51 37.87
CA ARG A 630 -29.15 37.09 37.05
C ARG A 630 -29.11 35.60 36.70
N ASN A 631 -27.95 35.09 36.32
CA ASN A 631 -27.77 33.67 35.97
C ASN A 631 -28.05 32.73 37.16
N PHE A 632 -27.99 33.22 38.40
CA PHE A 632 -28.19 32.43 39.61
C PHE A 632 -29.33 32.91 40.53
N GLU A 633 -30.13 33.88 40.10
CA GLU A 633 -31.16 34.56 40.90
C GLU A 633 -32.30 33.62 41.34
N ASN A 634 -32.62 32.62 40.52
CA ASN A 634 -33.69 31.65 40.75
C ASN A 634 -33.23 30.38 41.51
N THR A 635 -32.01 30.36 42.03
CA THR A 635 -31.47 29.17 42.70
C THR A 635 -31.79 29.14 44.21
N ALA A 636 -31.90 27.93 44.79
CA ALA A 636 -32.16 27.73 46.22
C ALA A 636 -31.05 28.27 47.16
N ARG A 637 -29.96 28.83 46.61
CA ARG A 637 -28.75 29.25 47.33
C ARG A 637 -28.54 30.76 47.39
N LYS A 638 -29.64 31.54 47.40
CA LYS A 638 -29.63 33.02 47.52
C LYS A 638 -28.70 33.56 48.62
N GLY A 639 -28.55 32.86 49.75
CA GLY A 639 -27.66 33.28 50.85
C GLY A 639 -26.18 33.25 50.50
N MET A 640 -25.71 32.19 49.82
CA MET A 640 -24.31 32.07 49.38
C MET A 640 -23.98 33.05 48.26
N LEU A 641 -24.90 33.20 47.29
CA LEU A 641 -24.79 34.17 46.20
C LEU A 641 -24.67 35.60 46.75
N LYS A 642 -25.54 35.98 47.70
CA LYS A 642 -25.52 37.31 48.32
C LYS A 642 -24.21 37.58 49.08
N ASN A 643 -23.70 36.59 49.82
CA ASN A 643 -22.43 36.72 50.51
C ASN A 643 -21.26 36.93 49.54
N TYR A 644 -21.22 36.18 48.43
CA TYR A 644 -20.17 36.30 47.42
C TYR A 644 -20.22 37.67 46.71
N ILE A 645 -21.40 38.10 46.30
CA ILE A 645 -21.61 39.41 45.67
C ILE A 645 -21.17 40.55 46.60
N ASN A 646 -21.50 40.49 47.90
CA ASN A 646 -21.06 41.49 48.88
C ASN A 646 -19.53 41.58 48.97
N LYS A 647 -18.82 40.46 48.91
CA LYS A 647 -17.35 40.44 48.90
C LYS A 647 -16.77 41.02 47.62
N CYS A 648 -17.39 40.79 46.45
CA CYS A 648 -17.01 41.46 45.21
C CYS A 648 -17.15 42.98 45.33
N PHE A 649 -18.27 43.48 45.87
CA PHE A 649 -18.47 44.92 46.06
C PHE A 649 -17.44 45.54 47.00
N ASN A 650 -17.09 44.84 48.09
CA ASN A 650 -16.04 45.28 48.99
C ASN A 650 -14.68 45.38 48.28
N TYR A 651 -14.33 44.39 47.46
CA TYR A 651 -13.09 44.39 46.67
C TYR A 651 -13.03 45.59 45.71
N HIS A 652 -14.10 45.87 44.99
CA HIS A 652 -14.19 47.04 44.11
C HIS A 652 -14.00 48.36 44.87
N SER A 653 -14.65 48.52 46.03
CA SER A 653 -14.53 49.74 46.84
C SER A 653 -13.08 50.02 47.23
N VAL A 654 -12.33 49.00 47.66
CA VAL A 654 -10.94 49.17 48.12
C VAL A 654 -9.99 49.44 46.96
N VAL A 655 -10.16 48.78 45.81
CA VAL A 655 -9.36 49.06 44.59
C VAL A 655 -9.60 50.50 44.10
N LYS A 656 -10.86 50.97 44.12
CA LYS A 656 -11.21 52.34 43.73
C LYS A 656 -10.51 53.37 44.62
N GLN A 657 -10.60 53.20 45.94
CA GLN A 657 -9.93 54.09 46.91
C GLN A 657 -8.41 54.10 46.74
N PHE A 658 -7.82 52.92 46.47
CA PHE A 658 -6.39 52.81 46.17
C PHE A 658 -6.01 53.61 44.91
N PHE A 659 -6.78 53.46 43.83
CA PHE A 659 -6.56 54.17 42.57
C PHE A 659 -6.68 55.70 42.73
N GLU A 660 -7.71 56.17 43.44
CA GLU A 660 -7.92 57.59 43.73
C GLU A 660 -6.76 58.19 44.54
N ALA A 661 -6.25 57.48 45.54
CA ALA A 661 -5.12 57.97 46.32
C ALA A 661 -3.80 58.01 45.54
N GLN A 662 -3.60 57.07 44.61
CA GLN A 662 -2.45 57.09 43.69
C GLN A 662 -2.49 58.28 42.72
N LEU A 663 -3.68 58.73 42.31
CA LEU A 663 -3.85 59.96 41.52
C LEU A 663 -3.52 61.23 42.31
N HIS A 664 -3.70 61.20 43.63
CA HIS A 664 -3.51 62.33 44.54
C HIS A 664 -2.15 62.36 45.26
N ASN A 665 -1.20 61.49 44.89
CA ASN A 665 0.14 61.35 45.50
C ASN A 665 0.11 61.10 47.02
N ASN A 666 -0.96 60.49 47.54
CA ASN A 666 -1.07 60.18 48.96
C ASN A 666 -0.43 58.81 49.25
N LEU A 667 0.78 58.80 49.82
CA LEU A 667 1.59 57.60 50.07
C LEU A 667 1.17 56.77 51.30
N ASN A 668 0.10 57.15 52.00
CA ASN A 668 -0.33 56.53 53.26
C ASN A 668 -1.51 55.55 53.14
N ILE A 669 -1.78 54.99 51.95
CA ILE A 669 -2.75 53.90 51.84
C ILE A 669 -2.09 52.57 52.19
N ASN A 670 -2.69 51.89 53.18
CA ASN A 670 -2.24 50.62 53.70
C ASN A 670 -2.51 49.52 52.65
N LEU A 671 -1.49 49.17 51.86
CA LEU A 671 -1.53 48.07 50.88
C LEU A 671 -2.04 46.72 51.47
N ASN A 672 -2.00 46.59 52.79
CA ASN A 672 -2.53 45.44 53.52
C ASN A 672 -4.07 45.32 53.47
N GLU A 673 -4.81 46.40 53.32
CA GLU A 673 -6.28 46.36 53.30
C GLU A 673 -6.80 45.76 51.98
N LEU A 674 -6.22 46.19 50.86
CA LEU A 674 -6.50 45.62 49.54
C LEU A 674 -6.17 44.12 49.49
N ALA A 675 -5.09 43.73 50.15
CA ALA A 675 -4.66 42.35 50.28
C ALA A 675 -5.65 41.46 51.04
N GLU A 676 -6.19 41.97 52.15
CA GLU A 676 -7.12 41.22 53.00
C GLU A 676 -8.45 40.98 52.28
N VAL A 677 -8.96 41.99 51.56
CA VAL A 677 -10.22 41.86 50.84
C VAL A 677 -10.10 40.89 49.65
N GLU A 678 -8.97 40.92 48.94
CA GLU A 678 -8.69 39.96 47.87
C GLU A 678 -8.60 38.52 48.41
N LYS A 679 -7.92 38.33 49.55
CA LYS A 679 -7.82 37.03 50.25
C LYS A 679 -9.20 36.50 50.65
N GLU A 680 -10.08 37.35 51.19
CA GLU A 680 -11.44 36.99 51.57
C GLU A 680 -12.31 36.56 50.38
N LEU A 681 -12.14 37.19 49.22
CA LEU A 681 -12.85 36.83 48.00
C LEU A 681 -12.43 35.44 47.50
N ILE A 682 -11.12 35.18 47.43
CA ILE A 682 -10.55 33.89 47.01
C ILE A 682 -10.97 32.75 47.97
N ILE A 683 -10.90 32.96 49.29
CA ILE A 683 -11.32 31.97 50.30
C ILE A 683 -12.78 31.56 50.08
N THR A 684 -13.63 32.48 49.64
CA THR A 684 -15.06 32.21 49.42
C THR A 684 -15.28 31.31 48.20
N ILE A 685 -14.53 31.52 47.12
CA ILE A 685 -14.52 30.63 45.94
C ILE A 685 -14.09 29.21 46.35
N PHE A 686 -13.06 29.11 47.19
CA PHE A 686 -12.59 27.82 47.71
C PHE A 686 -13.59 27.15 48.65
N HIS A 687 -14.31 27.89 49.48
CA HIS A 687 -15.35 27.33 50.34
C HIS A 687 -16.53 26.76 49.52
N VAL A 688 -16.87 27.37 48.39
CA VAL A 688 -17.92 26.88 47.47
C VAL A 688 -17.46 25.62 46.72
N SER A 689 -16.16 25.50 46.41
CA SER A 689 -15.60 24.36 45.68
C SER A 689 -15.15 23.18 46.56
N SER A 690 -14.81 23.40 47.84
CA SER A 690 -14.21 22.41 48.75
C SER A 690 -15.18 21.41 49.42
N ILE A 691 -16.48 21.44 49.11
CA ILE A 691 -17.40 20.35 49.53
C ILE A 691 -17.07 19.02 48.80
N ARG A 692 -16.09 19.01 47.90
CA ARG A 692 -15.60 17.84 47.18
C ARG A 692 -14.83 16.82 48.03
N ILE A 693 -14.47 17.11 49.29
CA ILE A 693 -13.64 16.19 50.11
C ILE A 693 -14.42 15.51 51.25
N SER A 694 -15.55 16.06 51.73
CA SER A 694 -16.25 15.49 52.90
C SER A 694 -17.30 14.42 52.59
N THR A 695 -17.59 14.16 51.31
CA THR A 695 -18.61 13.18 50.89
C THR A 695 -18.02 11.86 50.39
N VAL A 696 -16.77 11.85 49.90
CA VAL A 696 -16.08 10.61 49.50
C VAL A 696 -15.60 9.80 50.73
N LEU A 697 -15.32 10.46 51.85
CA LEU A 697 -14.83 9.82 53.09
C LEU A 697 -15.94 9.31 54.04
N LYS A 698 -17.22 9.41 53.68
CA LYS A 698 -18.33 8.92 54.53
C LYS A 698 -18.79 7.50 54.24
N ASN A 699 -18.24 6.82 53.23
CA ASN A 699 -18.65 5.46 52.88
C ASN A 699 -17.83 4.33 53.52
N ASP A 700 -16.79 4.63 54.31
CA ASP A 700 -16.09 3.61 55.10
C ASP A 700 -16.54 3.63 56.56
N ASN A 701 -17.49 2.74 56.87
CA ASN A 701 -17.92 2.40 58.21
C ASN A 701 -16.80 1.68 58.98
N LYS A 702 -15.97 2.41 59.74
CA LYS A 702 -15.48 1.95 61.05
C LYS A 702 -15.42 3.10 62.05
N LYS A 703 -16.27 3.02 63.07
CA LYS A 703 -16.22 3.80 64.31
C LYS A 703 -14.78 3.84 64.86
N LYS A 704 -14.21 5.04 65.01
CA LYS A 704 -13.48 5.49 66.21
C LYS A 704 -13.11 6.97 66.09
N ASN A 705 -13.34 7.67 67.20
CA ASN A 705 -13.02 9.07 67.51
C ASN A 705 -11.91 9.70 66.66
N PHE A 706 -12.28 10.71 65.86
CA PHE A 706 -11.38 11.81 65.52
C PHE A 706 -12.14 13.12 65.74
N ASN A 707 -11.89 13.71 66.90
CA ASN A 707 -12.11 15.14 67.10
C ASN A 707 -11.24 15.88 66.08
N THR A 708 -11.88 16.65 65.19
CA THR A 708 -11.39 17.88 64.53
C THR A 708 -9.90 18.22 64.69
N PRO A 709 -9.07 17.98 63.65
CA PRO A 709 -7.95 18.90 63.35
C PRO A 709 -7.67 19.15 61.84
N LEU A 710 -8.27 18.40 60.90
CA LEU A 710 -7.84 18.38 59.49
C LEU A 710 -8.16 19.67 58.70
N VAL A 711 -9.20 20.41 59.09
CA VAL A 711 -9.61 21.65 58.39
C VAL A 711 -8.73 22.83 58.79
N GLU A 712 -8.21 22.84 60.02
CA GLU A 712 -7.24 23.84 60.47
C GLU A 712 -5.83 23.53 59.97
N GLU A 713 -5.44 22.26 59.88
CA GLU A 713 -4.16 21.85 59.27
C GLU A 713 -4.08 22.22 57.78
N ASN A 714 -5.12 21.97 56.99
CA ASN A 714 -5.13 22.33 55.57
C ASN A 714 -5.19 23.85 55.32
N LYS A 715 -5.82 24.63 56.21
CA LYS A 715 -5.70 26.09 56.21
C LYS A 715 -4.28 26.53 56.57
N LYS A 716 -3.62 25.86 57.50
CA LYS A 716 -2.28 26.22 57.97
C LYS A 716 -1.18 25.84 56.97
N TYR A 717 -1.32 24.73 56.25
CA TYR A 717 -0.36 24.30 55.21
C TYR A 717 -0.38 25.22 53.97
N LEU A 718 -1.55 25.57 53.44
CA LEU A 718 -1.65 26.43 52.25
C LEU A 718 -1.21 27.89 52.54
N PHE A 719 -1.49 28.40 53.75
CA PHE A 719 -1.11 29.76 54.15
C PHE A 719 0.31 29.87 54.73
N ASN A 720 0.94 28.77 55.16
CA ASN A 720 2.35 28.78 55.57
C ASN A 720 3.32 28.72 54.38
N GLU A 721 2.92 28.13 53.24
CA GLU A 721 3.76 28.08 52.04
C GLU A 721 3.64 29.32 51.15
N ILE A 722 2.46 29.95 51.08
CA ILE A 722 2.32 31.28 50.48
C ILE A 722 2.69 32.30 51.54
N LYS A 723 3.96 32.78 51.55
CA LYS A 723 4.38 33.91 52.39
C LYS A 723 3.64 35.20 52.00
N LEU A 724 2.37 35.34 52.36
CA LEU A 724 1.56 36.56 52.20
C LEU A 724 2.17 37.75 52.95
N ASN A 725 2.93 37.49 54.01
CA ASN A 725 3.65 38.52 54.77
C ASN A 725 4.73 39.27 53.96
N ASN A 726 5.12 38.77 52.78
CA ASN A 726 6.11 39.41 51.90
C ASN A 726 5.50 40.09 50.67
N ARG A 727 4.17 40.03 50.47
CA ARG A 727 3.52 40.58 49.27
C ARG A 727 3.46 42.13 49.31
N PHE A 728 3.58 42.75 50.50
CA PHE A 728 3.31 44.19 50.71
C PHE A 728 4.41 44.97 51.46
N LYS A 729 5.62 44.42 51.56
CA LYS A 729 6.69 45.05 52.36
C LYS A 729 7.52 46.11 51.61
N ASN A 730 7.38 46.22 50.30
CA ASN A 730 8.22 47.09 49.46
C ASN A 730 7.36 48.00 48.56
N ASP A 731 7.98 49.07 48.08
CA ASP A 731 7.46 50.16 47.24
C ASP A 731 6.49 49.75 46.10
N ILE A 732 5.83 50.73 45.46
CA ILE A 732 4.87 50.53 44.34
C ILE A 732 5.44 49.59 43.25
N LYS A 733 6.76 49.64 43.02
CA LYS A 733 7.46 48.80 42.04
C LYS A 733 7.52 47.35 42.50
N GLY A 734 7.80 47.11 43.79
CA GLY A 734 7.73 45.81 44.45
C GLY A 734 6.31 45.24 44.54
N TYR A 735 5.29 46.08 44.77
CA TYR A 735 3.88 45.68 44.74
C TYR A 735 3.47 45.19 43.34
N ILE A 736 3.80 45.93 42.28
CA ILE A 736 3.52 45.53 40.89
C ILE A 736 4.30 44.28 40.49
N GLN A 737 5.55 44.13 40.94
CA GLN A 737 6.34 42.94 40.67
C GLN A 737 5.84 41.71 41.44
N ASN A 738 5.33 41.89 42.66
CA ASN A 738 4.70 40.82 43.44
C ASN A 738 3.29 40.48 42.96
N ILE A 739 2.53 41.45 42.43
CA ILE A 739 1.28 41.21 41.70
C ILE A 739 1.57 40.46 40.41
N ASN A 740 2.55 40.90 39.60
CA ASN A 740 2.94 40.17 38.40
C ASN A 740 3.50 38.78 38.72
N ASN A 741 4.13 38.57 39.88
CA ASN A 741 4.54 37.24 40.34
C ASN A 741 3.38 36.42 40.90
N PHE A 742 2.39 37.03 41.55
CA PHE A 742 1.21 36.32 42.06
C PHE A 742 0.25 35.99 40.92
N HIS A 743 0.02 36.92 40.00
CA HIS A 743 -0.59 36.66 38.70
C HIS A 743 0.25 35.69 37.92
N SER A 744 1.59 35.74 37.89
CA SER A 744 2.35 34.63 37.30
C SER A 744 2.32 33.35 38.13
N ILE A 745 1.84 33.33 39.38
CA ILE A 745 1.61 32.10 40.17
C ILE A 745 0.18 31.55 39.90
N ILE A 746 -0.80 32.41 39.64
CA ILE A 746 -2.15 32.05 39.21
C ILE A 746 -2.18 31.71 37.70
N GLU A 747 -1.55 32.53 36.86
CA GLU A 747 -1.21 32.34 35.44
C GLU A 747 -0.03 31.37 35.21
N SER A 748 0.80 30.99 36.18
CA SER A 748 1.65 29.79 35.99
C SER A 748 0.82 28.51 36.04
N LYS A 749 -0.48 28.62 36.38
CA LYS A 749 -1.48 27.64 36.00
C LYS A 749 -2.15 27.88 34.63
N ILE A 750 -2.00 29.03 33.94
CA ILE A 750 -2.27 29.23 32.47
C ILE A 750 -1.44 30.44 31.89
N PRO A 751 -0.45 30.26 30.98
CA PRO A 751 0.65 31.22 30.75
C PRO A 751 0.38 32.24 29.64
N ASN A 752 1.00 33.44 29.75
CA ASN A 752 1.33 34.26 28.57
C ASN A 752 2.54 35.21 28.76
N SER A 753 3.67 34.66 29.16
CA SER A 753 4.77 34.42 28.21
C SER A 753 4.83 32.90 28.12
N LEU A 754 5.12 32.26 26.98
CA LEU A 754 5.13 30.80 26.97
C LEU A 754 6.35 30.30 27.75
N LEU A 755 6.20 30.28 29.08
CA LEU A 755 6.95 29.52 30.07
C LEU A 755 7.05 28.06 29.59
N TYR A 756 6.04 27.65 28.82
CA TYR A 756 5.95 26.45 28.01
C TYR A 756 4.83 26.62 26.97
N VAL A 757 4.91 25.91 25.82
CA VAL A 757 3.84 25.74 24.85
C VAL A 757 3.08 24.46 25.18
N HIS A 758 1.75 24.48 25.09
CA HIS A 758 0.91 23.31 25.27
C HIS A 758 -0.03 23.15 24.09
N GLU A 759 -0.03 21.97 23.48
CA GLU A 759 -0.91 21.58 22.38
C GLU A 759 -1.63 20.30 22.78
N ASP A 760 -2.96 20.31 22.69
CA ASP A 760 -3.76 19.10 22.80
C ASP A 760 -3.67 18.34 21.47
N LEU A 761 -3.37 17.03 21.56
CA LEU A 761 -3.24 16.16 20.39
C LEU A 761 -4.51 15.34 20.22
N ILE A 762 -5.04 15.33 19.00
CA ILE A 762 -6.12 14.44 18.60
C ILE A 762 -5.57 13.03 18.63
N ASN A 763 -6.17 12.18 19.47
CA ASN A 763 -5.87 10.76 19.54
C ASN A 763 -6.62 10.04 18.42
N PHE A 764 -5.90 9.52 17.43
CA PHE A 764 -6.46 8.72 16.35
C PHE A 764 -6.23 7.24 16.65
N HIS A 765 -7.18 6.62 17.35
CA HIS A 765 -7.21 5.19 17.68
C HIS A 765 -5.95 4.65 18.39
N ASN A 766 -5.34 5.43 19.29
CA ASN A 766 -4.05 5.14 19.95
C ASN A 766 -2.89 4.87 18.96
N SER A 767 -3.09 5.14 17.67
CA SER A 767 -2.10 4.88 16.61
C SER A 767 -1.30 6.13 16.25
N GLN A 768 -1.94 7.30 16.28
CA GLN A 768 -1.35 8.58 15.84
C GLN A 768 -1.89 9.73 16.69
N PHE A 769 -1.01 10.68 17.01
CA PHE A 769 -1.35 11.85 17.81
C PHE A 769 -1.09 13.12 17.02
N ILE A 770 -2.17 13.85 16.73
CA ILE A 770 -2.18 14.87 15.69
C ILE A 770 -2.41 16.24 16.32
N GLY A 771 -1.50 17.18 16.06
CA GLY A 771 -1.62 18.57 16.49
C GLY A 771 -1.75 19.52 15.31
N ASP A 772 -2.07 20.78 15.59
CA ASP A 772 -2.15 21.83 14.58
C ASP A 772 -0.87 22.69 14.59
N ILE A 773 -0.41 23.08 13.39
CA ILE A 773 0.71 24.02 13.21
C ILE A 773 0.38 25.00 12.09
N GLU A 774 0.96 26.21 12.12
CA GLU A 774 0.79 27.18 11.03
C GLU A 774 2.14 27.59 10.44
N ILE A 775 2.16 27.81 9.12
CA ILE A 775 3.39 28.10 8.38
C ILE A 775 3.18 29.31 7.47
N GLY A 776 4.16 30.21 7.45
CA GLY A 776 4.20 31.35 6.55
C GLY A 776 3.51 32.61 7.07
N ASN A 777 3.57 33.68 6.26
CA ASN A 777 2.92 34.96 6.57
C ASN A 777 2.19 35.56 5.35
N PRO A 778 0.84 35.56 5.30
CA PRO A 778 -0.07 35.10 6.36
C PRO A 778 0.04 33.60 6.66
N PRO A 779 -0.25 33.17 7.91
CA PRO A 779 -0.15 31.76 8.30
C PRO A 779 -1.11 30.85 7.52
N GLN A 780 -0.64 29.65 7.20
CA GLN A 780 -1.39 28.56 6.58
C GLN A 780 -1.38 27.37 7.55
N SER A 781 -2.53 26.87 7.96
CA SER A 781 -2.67 25.82 8.99
C SER A 781 -2.56 24.40 8.42
N PHE A 782 -1.94 23.49 9.16
CA PHE A 782 -1.75 22.09 8.82
C PHE A 782 -1.93 21.19 10.06
N LYS A 783 -2.45 19.99 9.83
CA LYS A 783 -2.47 18.91 10.83
C LYS A 783 -1.20 18.10 10.73
N VAL A 784 -0.51 17.89 11.84
CA VAL A 784 0.80 17.22 11.83
C VAL A 784 0.95 16.20 12.96
N VAL A 785 1.72 15.17 12.69
CA VAL A 785 2.26 14.28 13.74
C VAL A 785 3.60 14.82 14.20
N PHE A 786 3.78 14.93 15.51
CA PHE A 786 5.07 15.24 16.12
C PHE A 786 5.83 13.93 16.36
N ASP A 787 6.98 13.79 15.69
CA ASP A 787 7.65 12.50 15.53
C ASP A 787 9.09 12.59 16.05
N THR A 788 9.42 11.85 17.11
CA THR A 788 10.78 11.78 17.69
C THR A 788 11.68 10.78 16.97
N GLY A 789 11.13 9.88 16.16
CA GLY A 789 11.86 8.94 15.30
C GLY A 789 12.48 9.59 14.06
N SER A 790 11.98 10.75 13.63
CA SER A 790 12.54 11.52 12.51
C SER A 790 12.91 12.96 12.88
N SER A 791 13.75 13.60 12.07
CA SER A 791 14.19 15.00 12.27
C SER A 791 13.72 15.96 11.18
N ASN A 792 13.07 15.45 10.13
CA ASN A 792 12.61 16.24 9.02
C ASN A 792 11.24 16.87 9.30
N PHE A 793 11.08 18.12 8.91
CA PHE A 793 9.78 18.79 8.86
C PHE A 793 9.23 18.61 7.44
N ALA A 794 8.13 17.89 7.25
CA ALA A 794 7.59 17.52 5.94
C ALA A 794 6.12 17.97 5.80
N ILE A 795 5.83 18.82 4.81
CA ILE A 795 4.48 19.34 4.54
C ILE A 795 4.16 19.30 3.04
N PRO A 796 2.93 18.93 2.64
CA PRO A 796 2.49 18.94 1.25
C PRO A 796 2.69 20.29 0.58
N SER A 797 3.32 20.29 -0.59
CA SER A 797 3.43 21.49 -1.43
C SER A 797 2.27 21.59 -2.40
N THR A 798 1.91 22.80 -2.81
CA THR A 798 1.09 23.02 -4.03
C THR A 798 1.71 22.45 -5.30
N LYS A 799 3.02 22.17 -5.31
CA LYS A 799 3.70 21.43 -6.38
C LYS A 799 3.37 19.93 -6.40
N CYS A 800 2.87 19.37 -5.29
CA CYS A 800 2.46 17.98 -5.17
C CYS A 800 1.07 17.79 -5.80
N VAL A 801 1.07 17.27 -7.03
CA VAL A 801 -0.15 17.13 -7.85
C VAL A 801 -0.63 15.69 -7.99
N LYS A 802 0.11 14.71 -7.45
CA LYS A 802 -0.19 13.27 -7.50
C LYS A 802 0.24 12.61 -6.19
N GLY A 803 -0.46 11.56 -5.76
CA GLY A 803 -0.11 10.80 -4.55
C GLY A 803 -0.93 11.16 -3.30
N GLY A 804 -0.46 10.75 -2.12
CA GLY A 804 -1.13 10.93 -0.83
C GLY A 804 -1.47 12.39 -0.52
N CYS A 805 -0.50 13.28 -0.67
CA CYS A 805 -0.59 14.74 -0.56
C CYS A 805 -1.75 15.44 -1.30
N THR A 806 -2.45 14.76 -2.23
CA THR A 806 -3.53 15.38 -3.01
C THR A 806 -4.80 15.62 -2.20
N LEU A 807 -5.05 14.80 -1.17
CA LEU A 807 -6.21 14.88 -0.28
C LEU A 807 -5.99 15.81 0.92
N HIS A 808 -4.75 16.26 1.14
CA HIS A 808 -4.34 17.07 2.28
C HIS A 808 -4.24 18.56 1.96
N ASN A 809 -4.17 19.36 3.02
CA ASN A 809 -3.86 20.78 2.92
C ASN A 809 -2.45 20.95 2.35
N LYS A 810 -2.30 21.88 1.40
CA LYS A 810 -1.04 22.12 0.68
C LYS A 810 -0.53 23.53 0.91
N PHE A 811 0.76 23.61 1.22
CA PHE A 811 1.47 24.86 1.38
C PHE A 811 1.69 25.56 0.04
N ASP A 812 1.15 26.77 -0.04
CA ASP A 812 1.37 27.68 -1.16
C ASP A 812 2.51 28.64 -0.83
N VAL A 813 3.68 28.35 -1.38
CA VAL A 813 4.89 29.18 -1.25
C VAL A 813 4.69 30.61 -1.76
N LYS A 814 3.73 30.86 -2.67
CA LYS A 814 3.48 32.19 -3.23
C LYS A 814 2.66 33.08 -2.30
N LYS A 815 1.92 32.49 -1.37
CA LYS A 815 1.11 33.24 -0.39
C LYS A 815 1.93 33.71 0.80
N SER A 816 3.02 33.02 1.13
CA SER A 816 3.88 33.40 2.25
C SER A 816 4.91 34.46 1.83
N ARG A 817 4.92 35.57 2.57
CA ARG A 817 5.91 36.65 2.40
C ARG A 817 7.25 36.35 3.07
N THR A 818 7.27 35.35 3.96
CA THR A 818 8.44 34.95 4.76
C THR A 818 9.14 33.70 4.20
N PHE A 819 8.58 33.09 3.14
CA PHE A 819 9.18 31.94 2.47
C PHE A 819 10.50 32.30 1.78
N MET A 820 11.52 31.47 2.01
CA MET A 820 12.83 31.54 1.36
C MET A 820 13.20 30.18 0.77
N SER A 821 13.51 30.14 -0.52
CA SER A 821 13.96 28.90 -1.17
C SER A 821 15.38 28.51 -0.74
N SER A 822 15.61 27.22 -0.49
CA SER A 822 16.94 26.69 -0.20
C SER A 822 17.61 26.24 -1.51
N LEU A 823 18.65 26.97 -1.93
CA LEU A 823 19.34 26.73 -3.21
C LEU A 823 20.81 26.34 -3.00
N LYS A 824 21.21 25.19 -3.54
CA LYS A 824 22.62 24.81 -3.70
C LYS A 824 23.26 25.71 -4.75
N ASN A 825 24.38 26.35 -4.40
CA ASN A 825 25.13 27.28 -5.26
C ASN A 825 24.27 28.40 -5.90
N LYS A 826 23.17 28.81 -5.25
CA LYS A 826 22.20 29.80 -5.75
C LYS A 826 21.50 29.45 -7.08
N LYS A 827 21.52 28.17 -7.50
CA LYS A 827 20.95 27.75 -8.80
C LYS A 827 20.03 26.53 -8.74
N GLU A 828 20.23 25.60 -7.80
CA GLU A 828 19.51 24.32 -7.77
C GLU A 828 18.78 24.09 -6.44
N SER A 829 17.51 23.66 -6.49
CA SER A 829 16.76 23.26 -5.29
C SER A 829 17.38 22.03 -4.64
N ILE A 830 17.28 21.96 -3.32
CA ILE A 830 17.78 20.83 -2.52
C ILE A 830 16.65 19.84 -2.29
N TYR A 831 16.88 18.57 -2.62
CA TYR A 831 15.91 17.51 -2.45
C TYR A 831 16.35 16.46 -1.44
N THR A 832 15.40 15.81 -0.76
CA THR A 832 15.64 14.65 0.11
C THR A 832 14.58 13.59 -0.14
N TYR A 833 15.03 12.36 -0.32
CA TYR A 833 14.17 11.19 -0.44
C TYR A 833 14.02 10.54 0.93
N ILE A 834 12.79 10.34 1.38
CA ILE A 834 12.48 9.67 2.64
C ILE A 834 11.61 8.44 2.35
N GLN A 835 11.96 7.31 2.95
CA GLN A 835 11.17 6.09 2.94
C GLN A 835 10.54 5.92 4.33
N TYR A 836 9.21 5.97 4.41
CA TYR A 836 8.43 5.77 5.64
C TYR A 836 7.78 4.39 5.58
N GLY A 837 8.46 3.35 6.08
CA GLY A 837 7.98 1.97 5.98
C GLY A 837 7.67 1.59 4.51
N THR A 838 6.39 1.35 4.19
CA THR A 838 5.91 1.05 2.84
C THR A 838 5.69 2.28 1.96
N GLY A 839 5.64 3.48 2.54
CA GLY A 839 5.46 4.76 1.87
C GLY A 839 6.77 5.47 1.50
N LYS A 840 6.70 6.42 0.58
CA LYS A 840 7.85 7.24 0.16
C LYS A 840 7.44 8.70 -0.09
N SER A 841 8.32 9.63 0.24
CA SER A 841 8.12 11.06 -0.02
C SER A 841 9.41 11.71 -0.51
N ILE A 842 9.27 12.65 -1.45
CA ILE A 842 10.36 13.50 -1.94
C ILE A 842 10.13 14.92 -1.44
N LEU A 843 11.07 15.43 -0.66
CA LEU A 843 11.02 16.77 -0.06
C LEU A 843 11.91 17.74 -0.84
N GLU A 844 11.38 18.88 -1.23
CA GLU A 844 12.14 20.06 -1.65
C GLU A 844 12.31 21.01 -0.47
N HIS A 845 13.55 21.36 -0.10
CA HIS A 845 13.80 22.16 1.10
C HIS A 845 13.61 23.67 0.89
N GLY A 846 13.03 24.32 1.88
CA GLY A 846 12.89 25.77 1.99
C GLY A 846 12.95 26.22 3.45
N TYR A 847 12.79 27.51 3.67
CA TYR A 847 12.70 28.11 5.01
C TYR A 847 11.46 28.98 5.09
N ASP A 848 10.76 28.95 6.22
CA ASP A 848 9.68 29.89 6.51
C ASP A 848 9.50 30.08 8.03
N ASP A 849 8.68 31.04 8.43
CA ASP A 849 8.25 31.21 9.80
C ASP A 849 7.16 30.16 10.14
N VAL A 850 7.31 29.49 11.28
CA VAL A 850 6.38 28.48 11.79
C VAL A 850 5.78 28.97 13.11
N TYR A 851 4.49 28.75 13.31
CA TYR A 851 3.73 29.17 14.48
C TYR A 851 3.05 27.96 15.15
N MET A 852 3.17 27.88 16.47
CA MET A 852 2.57 26.79 17.27
C MET A 852 2.05 27.37 18.58
N LYS A 853 0.71 27.45 18.75
CA LYS A 853 0.01 28.03 19.93
C LYS A 853 0.67 29.31 20.50
N GLY A 854 1.00 30.25 19.61
CA GLY A 854 1.62 31.52 19.98
C GLY A 854 3.16 31.54 20.01
N LEU A 855 3.83 30.38 19.91
CA LEU A 855 5.28 30.30 19.70
C LEU A 855 5.61 30.57 18.23
N LYS A 856 6.36 31.64 17.96
CA LYS A 856 6.89 31.95 16.63
C LYS A 856 8.32 31.44 16.48
N ILE A 857 8.53 30.52 15.55
CA ILE A 857 9.83 29.94 15.20
C ILE A 857 10.23 30.51 13.84
N SER A 858 11.21 31.41 13.83
CA SER A 858 11.54 32.15 12.61
C SER A 858 12.48 31.35 11.72
N LYS A 859 12.36 31.43 10.38
CA LYS A 859 13.28 30.77 9.43
C LYS A 859 13.52 29.27 9.73
N GLN A 860 12.48 28.53 10.10
CA GLN A 860 12.55 27.08 10.25
C GLN A 860 12.72 26.43 8.88
N CYS A 861 13.59 25.43 8.79
CA CYS A 861 13.70 24.62 7.57
C CYS A 861 12.46 23.72 7.43
N ILE A 862 11.79 23.84 6.29
CA ILE A 862 10.61 23.04 5.93
C ILE A 862 10.90 22.25 4.65
N GLY A 863 10.57 20.97 4.66
CA GLY A 863 10.59 20.08 3.51
C GLY A 863 9.23 20.09 2.83
N LEU A 864 9.17 20.69 1.64
CA LEU A 864 7.99 20.74 0.81
C LEU A 864 7.85 19.42 0.05
N ILE A 865 6.89 18.59 0.42
CA ILE A 865 6.61 17.34 -0.28
C ILE A 865 6.17 17.69 -1.70
N ILE A 866 6.91 17.22 -2.70
CA ILE A 866 6.62 17.38 -4.13
C ILE A 866 6.06 16.10 -4.76
N GLU A 867 6.40 14.95 -4.17
CA GLU A 867 5.86 13.64 -4.53
C GLU A 867 5.71 12.81 -3.25
N GLU A 868 4.62 12.06 -3.17
CA GLU A 868 4.29 11.19 -2.05
C GLU A 868 3.58 9.94 -2.55
N SER A 869 3.81 8.77 -1.97
CA SER A 869 3.05 7.57 -2.31
C SER A 869 1.59 7.72 -1.88
N MET A 870 0.67 6.99 -2.55
CA MET A 870 -0.74 7.01 -2.16
C MET A 870 -0.91 6.37 -0.78
N HIS A 871 -0.59 5.09 -0.64
CA HIS A 871 -0.52 4.44 0.66
C HIS A 871 0.86 4.66 1.33
N PRO A 872 0.95 4.89 2.65
CA PRO A 872 -0.17 5.02 3.60
C PRO A 872 -0.80 6.42 3.62
N PHE A 873 -0.12 7.44 3.10
CA PHE A 873 -0.44 8.84 3.36
C PHE A 873 -1.89 9.26 3.01
N SER A 874 -2.49 8.78 1.92
CA SER A 874 -3.89 9.09 1.55
C SER A 874 -4.91 8.66 2.60
N ASP A 875 -4.57 7.65 3.40
CA ASP A 875 -5.45 7.04 4.39
C ASP A 875 -5.23 7.66 5.78
N LEU A 876 -4.24 8.55 5.92
CA LEU A 876 -3.87 9.18 7.19
C LEU A 876 -4.56 10.54 7.36
N PRO A 877 -5.09 10.83 8.56
CA PRO A 877 -5.87 12.04 8.81
C PRO A 877 -5.03 13.31 9.06
N PHE A 878 -3.70 13.20 9.07
CA PHE A 878 -2.77 14.34 9.18
C PHE A 878 -2.21 14.75 7.82
N ASP A 879 -1.88 16.04 7.66
CA ASP A 879 -1.31 16.60 6.43
C ASP A 879 0.20 16.35 6.30
N GLY A 880 0.95 16.36 7.40
CA GLY A 880 2.40 16.12 7.36
C GLY A 880 3.04 15.74 8.70
N ILE A 881 4.37 15.74 8.74
CA ILE A 881 5.17 15.24 9.88
C ILE A 881 6.14 16.32 10.34
N VAL A 882 6.25 16.50 11.66
CA VAL A 882 7.20 17.41 12.30
C VAL A 882 8.19 16.59 13.11
N GLY A 883 9.38 16.39 12.54
CA GLY A 883 10.48 15.70 13.21
C GLY A 883 11.05 16.46 14.41
N LEU A 884 11.07 15.79 15.56
CA LEU A 884 11.64 16.20 16.84
C LEU A 884 12.93 15.45 17.19
N GLY A 885 13.41 14.59 16.28
CA GLY A 885 14.72 13.95 16.37
C GLY A 885 15.89 14.92 16.13
N PHE A 886 17.09 14.36 16.23
CA PHE A 886 18.33 15.10 16.02
C PHE A 886 18.66 15.25 14.53
N SER A 887 19.28 16.37 14.15
CA SER A 887 19.90 16.48 12.83
C SER A 887 21.07 15.48 12.74
N ASP A 888 21.15 14.70 11.65
CA ASP A 888 22.15 13.63 11.50
C ASP A 888 23.59 14.18 11.65
N PRO A 889 24.36 13.73 12.67
CA PRO A 889 25.67 14.30 12.99
C PRO A 889 26.75 13.98 11.94
N ASP A 890 26.62 12.89 11.19
CA ASP A 890 27.62 12.47 10.19
C ASP A 890 27.36 13.10 8.81
N ASN A 891 26.14 13.61 8.61
CA ASN A 891 25.72 14.18 7.34
C ASN A 891 25.82 15.70 7.37
N SER A 892 26.99 16.23 7.00
CA SER A 892 27.25 17.68 6.88
C SER A 892 26.26 18.43 5.97
N PHE A 893 25.57 17.73 5.08
CA PHE A 893 24.51 18.28 4.24
C PHE A 893 23.20 18.50 5.03
N GLN A 894 22.86 17.56 5.91
CA GLN A 894 21.64 17.55 6.72
C GLN A 894 21.73 18.61 7.84
N THR A 895 22.91 18.74 8.47
CA THR A 895 23.18 19.80 9.47
C THR A 895 23.13 21.22 8.90
N LYS A 896 23.31 21.39 7.57
CA LYS A 896 23.30 22.68 6.89
C LYS A 896 21.96 23.05 6.25
N TYR A 897 21.17 22.07 5.80
CA TYR A 897 19.98 22.31 4.98
C TYR A 897 18.71 21.56 5.44
N SER A 898 18.72 20.89 6.59
CA SER A 898 17.53 20.22 7.14
C SER A 898 17.58 20.18 8.67
N LYS A 899 17.70 21.38 9.26
CA LYS A 899 17.77 21.56 10.70
C LYS A 899 16.44 21.23 11.37
N SER A 900 16.45 20.38 12.41
CA SER A 900 15.22 19.99 13.11
C SER A 900 14.58 21.15 13.88
N LEU A 901 13.27 21.04 14.16
CA LEU A 901 12.49 22.09 14.83
C LEU A 901 13.08 22.45 16.20
N ILE A 902 13.42 21.42 16.99
CA ILE A 902 13.96 21.56 18.34
C ILE A 902 15.35 22.22 18.38
N GLU A 903 16.09 22.15 17.28
CA GLU A 903 17.37 22.87 17.13
C GLU A 903 17.15 24.35 16.91
N THR A 904 16.24 24.71 16.01
CA THR A 904 15.89 26.10 15.73
C THR A 904 15.30 26.79 16.97
N ILE A 905 14.40 26.12 17.69
CA ILE A 905 13.81 26.63 18.94
C ILE A 905 14.90 26.94 19.98
N LYS A 906 15.84 26.01 20.16
CA LYS A 906 16.95 26.16 21.11
C LYS A 906 17.86 27.33 20.71
N GLU A 907 18.25 27.41 19.44
CA GLU A 907 19.14 28.47 18.96
C GLU A 907 18.54 29.87 19.06
N GLN A 908 17.22 29.96 18.87
CA GLN A 908 16.47 31.21 19.02
C GLN A 908 16.13 31.53 20.48
N ASN A 909 16.49 30.67 21.44
CA ASN A 909 16.20 30.80 22.87
C ASN A 909 14.72 31.09 23.15
N LEU A 910 13.82 30.39 22.47
CA LEU A 910 12.37 30.67 22.55
C LEU A 910 11.71 30.08 23.80
N LEU A 911 12.37 29.15 24.50
CA LEU A 911 11.84 28.45 25.68
C LEU A 911 12.73 28.68 26.89
N GLN A 912 12.15 28.70 28.09
CA GLN A 912 12.90 28.82 29.35
C GLN A 912 13.74 27.57 29.64
N GLN A 913 13.23 26.39 29.27
CA GLN A 913 13.95 25.12 29.32
C GLN A 913 13.81 24.43 27.96
N ASN A 914 14.90 23.88 27.43
CA ASN A 914 14.86 23.13 26.17
C ASN A 914 14.42 21.69 26.44
N ILE A 915 13.16 21.56 26.86
CA ILE A 915 12.50 20.30 27.19
C ILE A 915 11.21 20.24 26.38
N PHE A 916 10.81 19.05 25.94
CA PHE A 916 9.43 18.80 25.57
C PHE A 916 8.94 17.50 26.17
N SER A 917 7.63 17.32 26.20
CA SER A 917 6.99 16.14 26.75
C SER A 917 5.72 15.77 26.03
N PHE A 918 5.43 14.48 25.99
CA PHE A 918 4.20 13.91 25.47
C PHE A 918 3.38 13.29 26.58
N TYR A 919 2.07 13.45 26.51
CA TYR A 919 1.09 12.71 27.29
C TYR A 919 0.25 11.86 26.33
N VAL A 920 0.23 10.55 26.59
CA VAL A 920 -0.44 9.54 25.78
C VAL A 920 -1.47 8.83 26.67
N PRO A 921 -2.77 9.17 26.56
CA PRO A 921 -3.81 8.52 27.34
C PRO A 921 -4.05 7.09 26.85
N LYS A 922 -4.41 6.20 27.79
CA LYS A 922 -4.87 4.84 27.48
C LYS A 922 -6.26 4.83 26.83
N GLU A 923 -7.15 5.74 27.25
CA GLU A 923 -8.51 5.79 26.72
C GLU A 923 -8.58 6.47 25.34
N LEU A 924 -9.15 5.77 24.35
CA LEU A 924 -9.32 6.22 22.97
C LEU A 924 -10.05 7.58 22.84
N GLU A 925 -10.95 7.89 23.78
CA GLU A 925 -11.74 9.13 23.76
C GLU A 925 -10.98 10.35 24.33
N LYS A 926 -9.84 10.14 25.00
CA LYS A 926 -9.06 11.24 25.58
C LYS A 926 -8.04 11.74 24.57
N SER A 927 -7.91 13.06 24.51
CA SER A 927 -6.84 13.73 23.77
C SER A 927 -5.49 13.51 24.47
N GLY A 928 -4.47 13.27 23.66
CA GLY A 928 -3.08 13.37 24.12
C GLY A 928 -2.66 14.82 24.25
N ALA A 929 -1.41 15.06 24.62
CA ALA A 929 -0.86 16.41 24.60
C ALA A 929 0.64 16.43 24.38
N ILE A 930 1.14 17.47 23.73
CA ILE A 930 2.57 17.79 23.70
C ILE A 930 2.79 19.14 24.40
N THR A 931 3.86 19.20 25.18
CA THR A 931 4.25 20.41 25.91
C THR A 931 5.72 20.71 25.66
N PHE A 932 6.06 21.93 25.21
CA PHE A 932 7.44 22.41 25.03
C PHE A 932 7.79 23.41 26.13
N GLY A 933 8.99 23.43 26.68
CA GLY A 933 9.43 24.38 27.71
C GLY A 933 9.31 23.87 29.15
N ARG A 934 8.49 22.84 29.37
CA ARG A 934 8.39 22.07 30.62
C ARG A 934 7.74 20.74 30.31
N ALA A 935 7.68 19.89 31.33
CA ALA A 935 6.70 18.82 31.32
C ALA A 935 5.55 19.11 32.29
N ASN A 936 4.35 18.65 31.94
CA ASN A 936 3.13 19.03 32.64
C ASN A 936 2.80 18.04 33.76
N SER A 937 2.97 18.47 35.01
CA SER A 937 2.74 17.62 36.19
C SER A 937 1.31 17.12 36.36
N LYS A 938 0.33 17.70 35.64
CA LYS A 938 -1.05 17.19 35.58
C LYS A 938 -1.13 15.76 35.04
N TYR A 939 -0.20 15.37 34.15
CA TYR A 939 -0.20 14.08 33.47
C TYR A 939 0.69 13.03 34.16
N ALA A 940 1.32 13.43 35.26
CA ALA A 940 2.11 12.54 36.07
C ALA A 940 1.26 11.91 37.18
N ILE A 941 1.49 10.64 37.49
CA ILE A 941 0.78 9.98 38.59
C ILE A 941 1.28 10.51 39.93
N GLU A 942 0.35 10.69 40.85
CA GLU A 942 0.58 11.31 42.15
C GLU A 942 1.32 10.34 43.10
N GLY A 943 2.50 10.75 43.61
CA GLY A 943 3.15 10.11 44.77
C GLY A 943 4.38 9.24 44.53
N GLU A 944 4.77 8.99 43.29
CA GLU A 944 5.94 8.17 42.92
C GLU A 944 7.01 9.04 42.12
N LYS A 945 8.28 8.63 41.92
CA LYS A 945 9.42 9.40 41.32
C LYS A 945 9.75 9.17 39.82
N ILE A 946 10.31 10.18 39.14
CA ILE A 946 10.80 10.14 37.73
C ILE A 946 12.05 9.30 37.56
N GLU A 947 12.12 8.53 36.47
CA GLU A 947 13.35 7.84 36.08
C GLU A 947 13.97 8.38 34.79
N TRP A 948 15.22 8.84 34.85
CA TRP A 948 15.94 9.39 33.69
C TRP A 948 16.89 8.37 33.09
N PHE A 949 16.88 8.23 31.77
CA PHE A 949 17.75 7.34 31.02
C PHE A 949 18.68 8.16 30.12
N PRO A 950 20.01 7.97 30.14
CA PRO A 950 20.92 8.78 29.34
C PRO A 950 20.71 8.51 27.84
N VAL A 951 20.73 9.57 27.03
CA VAL A 951 20.78 9.44 25.57
C VAL A 951 22.17 8.97 25.16
N ILE A 952 22.27 7.77 24.58
CA ILE A 952 23.56 7.12 24.28
C ILE A 952 24.07 7.38 22.86
N SER A 953 23.23 7.92 21.98
CA SER A 953 23.52 8.20 20.56
C SER A 953 22.68 9.37 20.08
N MET A 954 23.19 10.15 19.13
CA MET A 954 22.48 11.31 18.55
C MET A 954 21.85 10.98 17.19
N TYR A 955 21.76 9.71 16.79
CA TYR A 955 21.01 9.35 15.56
C TYR A 955 19.49 9.32 15.83
N PHE A 956 19.09 8.86 17.02
CA PHE A 956 17.72 8.88 17.53
C PHE A 956 17.74 9.22 19.03
N TRP A 957 16.57 9.36 19.65
CA TRP A 957 16.44 9.39 21.11
C TRP A 957 16.71 8.00 21.71
N GLU A 958 17.98 7.58 21.66
CA GLU A 958 18.40 6.23 22.02
C GLU A 958 18.73 6.10 23.51
N ILE A 959 18.22 5.05 24.15
CA ILE A 959 18.51 4.67 25.53
C ILE A 959 19.12 3.27 25.62
N ASN A 960 19.76 2.98 26.75
CA ASN A 960 20.41 1.70 26.99
C ASN A 960 19.41 0.64 27.47
N LEU A 961 19.18 -0.37 26.63
CA LEU A 961 18.32 -1.53 26.92
C LEU A 961 19.21 -2.72 27.31
N LEU A 962 19.18 -3.10 28.58
CA LEU A 962 19.99 -4.18 29.13
C LEU A 962 19.40 -5.56 28.84
N GLY A 963 18.08 -5.68 28.88
CA GLY A 963 17.39 -6.97 28.82
C GLY A 963 15.89 -6.83 28.50
N ILE A 964 15.31 -7.87 27.93
CA ILE A 964 13.86 -8.08 27.87
C ILE A 964 13.58 -9.44 28.51
N LEU A 965 12.75 -9.46 29.54
CA LEU A 965 12.43 -10.65 30.33
C LEU A 965 10.97 -11.05 30.11
N LEU A 966 10.72 -12.35 30.06
CA LEU A 966 9.42 -12.95 30.33
C LEU A 966 9.54 -13.70 31.66
N PRO A 967 9.24 -13.06 32.80
CA PRO A 967 9.44 -13.63 34.13
C PRO A 967 8.72 -14.97 34.29
N ASP A 968 7.49 -15.08 33.76
CA ASP A 968 6.65 -16.28 33.85
C ASP A 968 7.18 -17.46 33.04
N LYS A 969 8.09 -17.22 32.09
CA LYS A 969 8.64 -18.24 31.17
C LYS A 969 10.14 -18.48 31.33
N ASN A 970 10.81 -17.84 32.30
CA ASN A 970 12.26 -17.87 32.45
C ASN A 970 13.02 -17.61 31.13
N PHE A 971 12.50 -16.69 30.33
CA PHE A 971 13.06 -16.37 29.02
C PHE A 971 13.61 -14.94 29.03
N GLU A 972 14.85 -14.77 28.56
CA GLU A 972 15.55 -13.48 28.54
C GLU A 972 16.19 -13.25 27.17
N ILE A 973 16.03 -12.02 26.68
CA ILE A 973 16.66 -11.49 25.48
C ILE A 973 17.63 -10.39 25.91
N CYS A 974 18.75 -10.26 25.18
CA CYS A 974 19.78 -9.25 25.36
C CYS A 974 20.78 -9.47 26.52
N SER A 975 20.69 -10.52 27.33
CA SER A 975 21.61 -10.76 28.48
C SER A 975 23.11 -10.76 28.13
N ASN A 976 23.46 -11.09 26.89
CA ASN A 976 24.85 -11.12 26.39
C ASN A 976 25.13 -10.15 25.22
N LYS A 977 24.18 -9.28 24.84
CA LYS A 977 24.29 -8.39 23.68
C LYS A 977 24.02 -6.94 24.09
N LYS A 978 24.76 -5.98 23.53
CA LYS A 978 24.48 -4.54 23.73
C LYS A 978 23.22 -4.16 22.93
N CYS A 979 22.05 -4.31 23.55
CA CYS A 979 20.80 -3.83 22.99
C CYS A 979 20.64 -2.33 23.27
N ARG A 980 19.91 -1.66 22.39
CA ARG A 980 19.58 -0.24 22.47
C ARG A 980 18.13 -0.08 22.04
N ALA A 981 17.46 0.93 22.57
CA ALA A 981 16.09 1.26 22.18
C ALA A 981 16.02 2.74 21.76
N ALA A 982 15.33 3.05 20.67
CA ALA A 982 15.00 4.40 20.26
C ALA A 982 13.55 4.72 20.66
N ILE A 983 13.32 5.91 21.19
CA ILE A 983 11.98 6.38 21.56
C ILE A 983 11.34 7.09 20.37
N ASP A 984 10.25 6.53 19.87
CA ASP A 984 9.57 6.98 18.66
C ASP A 984 8.09 7.25 18.91
N THR A 985 7.74 8.53 18.85
CA THR A 985 6.37 9.03 19.02
C THR A 985 5.55 9.02 17.72
N GLY A 986 6.19 8.79 16.56
CA GLY A 986 5.55 8.74 15.25
C GLY A 986 5.02 7.37 14.84
N SER A 987 5.26 6.33 15.66
CA SER A 987 4.92 4.94 15.35
C SER A 987 4.05 4.31 16.48
N SER A 988 3.47 3.12 16.24
CA SER A 988 2.39 2.53 17.07
C SER A 988 2.65 1.13 17.69
N LEU A 989 3.60 0.33 17.21
CA LEU A 989 3.87 -1.07 17.62
C LEU A 989 5.28 -1.25 18.21
N LEU A 990 5.52 -2.18 19.13
CA LEU A 990 6.87 -2.37 19.66
C LEU A 990 7.67 -3.09 18.61
N THR A 991 8.72 -2.45 18.13
CA THR A 991 9.46 -2.98 17.00
C THR A 991 10.87 -3.39 17.42
N GLY A 992 11.39 -4.49 16.89
CA GLY A 992 12.77 -4.91 17.18
C GLY A 992 13.37 -5.84 16.14
N PRO A 993 14.67 -6.16 16.26
CA PRO A 993 15.36 -7.03 15.32
C PRO A 993 14.67 -8.39 15.21
N SER A 994 14.46 -8.88 13.99
CA SER A 994 13.69 -10.10 13.74
C SER A 994 14.21 -11.31 14.53
N SER A 995 15.55 -11.42 14.63
CA SER A 995 16.25 -12.47 15.38
C SER A 995 15.99 -12.49 16.90
N LEU A 996 15.53 -11.37 17.47
CA LEU A 996 15.19 -11.24 18.88
C LEU A 996 13.68 -11.23 19.08
N MET A 997 12.93 -10.64 18.14
CA MET A 997 11.48 -10.50 18.26
C MET A 997 10.68 -11.77 17.93
N GLN A 998 11.09 -12.55 16.92
CA GLN A 998 10.36 -13.78 16.58
C GLN A 998 10.28 -14.77 17.77
N PRO A 999 11.38 -15.06 18.48
CA PRO A 999 11.31 -15.89 19.68
C PRO A 999 10.43 -15.31 20.80
N LEU A 1000 10.37 -13.99 20.95
CA LEU A 1000 9.50 -13.34 21.94
C LEU A 1000 8.02 -13.53 21.58
N ILE A 1001 7.67 -13.28 20.31
CA ILE A 1001 6.31 -13.41 19.78
C ILE A 1001 5.85 -14.87 19.82
N GLU A 1002 6.70 -15.83 19.46
CA GLU A 1002 6.40 -17.28 19.56
C GLU A 1002 6.11 -17.72 21.00
N ASN A 1003 6.71 -17.04 21.99
CA ASN A 1003 6.43 -17.28 23.40
C ASN A 1003 5.15 -16.58 23.89
N ILE A 1004 4.49 -15.75 23.07
CA ILE A 1004 3.20 -15.12 23.38
C ILE A 1004 2.12 -15.87 22.60
N ASN A 1005 1.48 -16.85 23.26
CA ASN A 1005 0.48 -17.70 22.64
C ASN A 1005 -0.90 -17.03 22.63
N LEU A 1006 -1.07 -15.94 21.89
CA LEU A 1006 -2.34 -15.20 21.80
C LEU A 1006 -3.39 -15.99 20.99
N GLU A 1007 -4.56 -16.20 21.57
CA GLU A 1007 -5.72 -16.71 20.84
C GLU A 1007 -6.44 -15.59 20.06
N LYS A 1008 -6.89 -15.90 18.84
CA LYS A 1008 -7.47 -14.90 17.92
C LYS A 1008 -8.74 -14.25 18.45
N ASP A 1009 -9.48 -14.94 19.32
CA ASP A 1009 -10.75 -14.52 19.91
C ASP A 1009 -10.59 -13.76 21.24
N CYS A 1010 -9.35 -13.40 21.62
CA CYS A 1010 -9.04 -12.68 22.85
C CYS A 1010 -9.35 -13.46 24.15
N SER A 1011 -9.67 -14.75 24.08
CA SER A 1011 -10.13 -15.54 25.23
C SER A 1011 -9.11 -15.61 26.37
N ASN A 1012 -7.83 -15.51 26.03
CA ASN A 1012 -6.71 -15.84 26.91
C ASN A 1012 -5.83 -14.65 27.31
N ILE A 1013 -6.26 -13.40 27.06
CA ILE A 1013 -5.49 -12.18 27.38
C ILE A 1013 -4.98 -12.20 28.82
N SER A 1014 -5.86 -12.48 29.79
CA SER A 1014 -5.50 -12.47 31.22
C SER A 1014 -4.50 -13.56 31.63
N SER A 1015 -4.19 -14.51 30.73
CA SER A 1015 -3.21 -15.59 30.95
C SER A 1015 -1.88 -15.37 30.21
N LEU A 1016 -1.76 -14.29 29.44
CA LEU A 1016 -0.54 -13.95 28.72
C LEU A 1016 0.54 -13.42 29.66
N PRO A 1017 1.83 -13.62 29.34
CA PRO A 1017 2.93 -13.29 30.24
C PRO A 1017 3.18 -11.79 30.34
N ILE A 1018 3.75 -11.32 31.45
CA ILE A 1018 4.26 -9.94 31.54
C ILE A 1018 5.58 -9.85 30.76
N ILE A 1019 5.76 -8.75 30.00
CA ILE A 1019 7.02 -8.44 29.31
C ILE A 1019 7.75 -7.36 30.12
N SER A 1020 8.94 -7.66 30.64
CA SER A 1020 9.69 -6.71 31.46
C SER A 1020 10.92 -6.18 30.72
N PHE A 1021 11.01 -4.87 30.53
CA PHE A 1021 12.17 -4.20 29.93
C PHE A 1021 13.13 -3.72 31.00
N VAL A 1022 14.38 -4.14 30.90
CA VAL A 1022 15.44 -3.81 31.84
C VAL A 1022 16.27 -2.67 31.28
N LEU A 1023 16.15 -1.50 31.88
CA LEU A 1023 16.82 -0.27 31.46
C LEU A 1023 17.85 0.20 32.50
N LYS A 1024 18.77 1.08 32.08
CA LYS A 1024 19.76 1.68 32.98
C LYS A 1024 19.56 3.19 33.09
N ASN A 1025 19.23 3.66 34.28
CA ASN A 1025 19.01 5.09 34.53
C ASN A 1025 20.34 5.88 34.61
N VAL A 1026 20.25 7.20 34.71
CA VAL A 1026 21.40 8.13 34.81
C VAL A 1026 22.21 7.96 36.10
N GLU A 1027 21.60 7.42 37.17
CA GLU A 1027 22.29 7.06 38.41
C GLU A 1027 23.02 5.71 38.30
N GLY A 1028 22.89 5.03 37.16
CA GLY A 1028 23.47 3.72 36.90
C GLY A 1028 22.71 2.55 37.54
N LYS A 1029 21.53 2.80 38.11
CA LYS A 1029 20.63 1.78 38.66
C LYS A 1029 19.84 1.12 37.54
N THR A 1030 19.57 -0.17 37.74
CA THR A 1030 18.68 -0.94 36.87
C THR A 1030 17.23 -0.62 37.21
N VAL A 1031 16.46 -0.23 36.20
CA VAL A 1031 15.02 0.02 36.30
C VAL A 1031 14.30 -1.01 35.43
N ILE A 1032 13.25 -1.62 35.95
CA ILE A 1032 12.45 -2.61 35.23
C ILE A 1032 11.11 -1.97 34.91
N LEU A 1033 10.72 -2.01 33.63
CA LEU A 1033 9.40 -1.58 33.15
C LEU A 1033 8.59 -2.80 32.76
N ASP A 1034 7.51 -3.07 33.49
CA ASP A 1034 6.63 -4.22 33.28
C ASP A 1034 5.45 -3.84 32.38
N PHE A 1035 5.27 -4.59 31.29
CA PHE A 1035 4.19 -4.42 30.33
C PHE A 1035 3.23 -5.59 30.48
N THR A 1036 2.01 -5.27 30.86
CA THR A 1036 0.93 -6.25 31.03
C THR A 1036 0.32 -6.61 29.67
N PRO A 1037 -0.45 -7.71 29.57
CA PRO A 1037 -1.13 -8.07 28.33
C PRO A 1037 -1.96 -6.94 27.71
N ASP A 1038 -2.57 -6.09 28.53
CA ASP A 1038 -3.35 -4.94 28.08
C ASP A 1038 -2.51 -3.83 27.44
N ASP A 1039 -1.18 -3.89 27.54
CA ASP A 1039 -0.27 -2.86 27.01
C ASP A 1039 0.35 -3.29 25.66
N TYR A 1040 0.40 -4.59 25.35
CA TYR A 1040 0.97 -5.11 24.10
C TYR A 1040 -0.02 -5.91 23.24
N ILE A 1041 -1.30 -5.97 23.60
CA ILE A 1041 -2.38 -6.58 22.81
C ILE A 1041 -3.34 -5.50 22.30
N LEU A 1042 -3.59 -5.52 21.00
CA LEU A 1042 -4.54 -4.64 20.33
C LEU A 1042 -5.83 -5.42 20.05
N GLN A 1043 -6.96 -4.90 20.50
CA GLN A 1043 -8.28 -5.50 20.27
C GLN A 1043 -9.00 -4.74 19.15
N GLU A 1044 -9.27 -5.44 18.05
CA GLU A 1044 -10.00 -4.93 16.90
C GLU A 1044 -11.43 -5.46 16.94
N ASN A 1045 -12.38 -4.57 17.19
CA ASN A 1045 -13.79 -4.91 17.24
C ASN A 1045 -14.38 -4.77 15.84
N SER A 1046 -14.82 -5.89 15.26
CA SER A 1046 -15.57 -5.88 14.01
C SER A 1046 -17.00 -5.40 14.28
N GLU A 1047 -17.35 -4.23 13.76
CA GLU A 1047 -18.73 -3.69 13.86
C GLU A 1047 -19.75 -4.57 13.10
N GLU A 1048 -19.29 -5.37 12.13
CA GLU A 1048 -20.16 -6.21 11.30
C GLU A 1048 -20.60 -7.53 11.97
N ASP A 1049 -19.78 -8.12 12.86
CA ASP A 1049 -20.01 -9.46 13.43
C ASP A 1049 -20.06 -9.52 14.97
N ASN A 1050 -19.91 -8.39 15.69
CA ASN A 1050 -19.73 -8.36 17.15
C ASN A 1050 -18.61 -9.29 17.65
N SER A 1051 -17.62 -9.58 16.78
CA SER A 1051 -16.46 -10.38 17.13
C SER A 1051 -15.26 -9.46 17.38
N SER A 1052 -14.60 -9.65 18.53
CA SER A 1052 -13.34 -8.99 18.84
C SER A 1052 -12.19 -9.89 18.41
N GLN A 1053 -11.33 -9.40 17.52
CA GLN A 1053 -10.09 -10.06 17.18
C GLN A 1053 -8.93 -9.42 17.92
N CYS A 1054 -8.01 -10.22 18.45
CA CYS A 1054 -6.81 -9.70 19.10
C CYS A 1054 -5.58 -9.88 18.22
N VAL A 1055 -4.76 -8.83 18.18
CA VAL A 1055 -3.49 -8.79 17.47
C VAL A 1055 -2.39 -8.42 18.46
N ILE A 1056 -1.22 -9.05 18.34
CA ILE A 1056 -0.05 -8.71 19.15
C ILE A 1056 0.54 -7.40 18.61
N GLY A 1057 0.71 -6.42 19.49
CA GLY A 1057 1.34 -5.13 19.21
C GLY A 1057 2.86 -5.19 19.04
N LEU A 1058 3.43 -6.34 18.67
CA LEU A 1058 4.88 -6.55 18.55
C LEU A 1058 5.23 -6.85 17.09
N MET A 1059 6.19 -6.12 16.54
CA MET A 1059 6.61 -6.25 15.14
C MET A 1059 8.12 -6.48 15.01
N SER A 1060 8.51 -7.25 13.99
CA SER A 1060 9.92 -7.41 13.61
C SER A 1060 10.33 -6.40 12.52
N LEU A 1061 11.42 -5.67 12.74
CA LEU A 1061 12.04 -4.78 11.75
C LEU A 1061 13.57 -4.81 11.90
N ASP A 1062 14.27 -5.10 10.80
CA ASP A 1062 15.73 -5.11 10.77
C ASP A 1062 16.28 -3.81 10.19
N ILE A 1063 16.82 -2.96 11.07
CA ILE A 1063 17.51 -1.73 10.67
C ILE A 1063 18.98 -2.05 10.32
N PRO A 1064 19.49 -1.65 9.14
CA PRO A 1064 20.87 -1.96 8.74
C PRO A 1064 21.91 -1.17 9.55
N PRO A 1065 23.16 -1.70 9.69
CA PRO A 1065 24.27 -0.95 10.26
C PRO A 1065 24.56 0.34 9.47
N PRO A 1066 25.03 1.44 10.12
CA PRO A 1066 25.45 1.53 11.53
C PRO A 1066 24.31 1.80 12.53
N ARG A 1067 23.07 1.99 12.04
CA ARG A 1067 21.94 2.45 12.87
C ARG A 1067 21.26 1.32 13.65
N GLY A 1068 21.19 0.10 13.09
CA GLY A 1068 20.73 -1.09 13.81
C GLY A 1068 21.87 -2.07 14.16
N PRO A 1069 21.57 -3.15 14.91
CA PRO A 1069 20.25 -3.53 15.44
C PRO A 1069 19.81 -2.64 16.60
N ILE A 1070 18.52 -2.29 16.65
CA ILE A 1070 17.92 -1.41 17.66
C ILE A 1070 16.44 -1.77 17.82
N PHE A 1071 15.92 -1.61 19.04
CA PHE A 1071 14.48 -1.68 19.32
C PHE A 1071 13.86 -0.30 19.15
N ILE A 1072 12.61 -0.25 18.71
CA ILE A 1072 11.84 0.99 18.64
C ILE A 1072 10.72 0.86 19.68
N PHE A 1073 10.75 1.79 20.62
CA PHE A 1073 9.83 1.92 21.71
C PHE A 1073 8.81 2.97 21.27
N GLU A 1074 7.62 2.50 20.88
CA GLU A 1074 6.60 3.26 20.16
C GLU A 1074 5.42 3.68 21.08
N MET A 1075 4.63 4.68 20.65
CA MET A 1075 3.63 5.34 21.51
C MET A 1075 2.42 4.47 21.89
N GLY A 1076 1.99 3.55 21.01
CA GLY A 1076 0.80 2.70 21.24
C GLY A 1076 0.95 1.68 22.38
N ILE A 1077 2.16 1.53 22.94
CA ILE A 1077 2.47 0.56 24.00
C ILE A 1077 3.01 1.30 25.24
N MET A 1078 3.18 2.62 25.14
CA MET A 1078 3.49 3.51 26.26
C MET A 1078 2.23 4.22 26.77
N GLU A 1079 1.10 3.51 26.78
CA GLU A 1079 -0.16 4.04 27.29
C GLU A 1079 -0.02 4.42 28.77
N ASN A 1080 -0.64 5.53 29.19
CA ASN A 1080 -0.44 6.16 30.51
C ASN A 1080 0.99 6.66 30.80
N THR A 1081 1.83 6.83 29.77
CA THR A 1081 3.20 7.31 29.94
C THR A 1081 3.36 8.80 29.60
N THR A 1082 3.97 9.59 30.51
CA THR A 1082 4.51 10.90 30.15
C THR A 1082 5.96 10.76 29.70
N ILE A 1083 6.24 11.01 28.42
CA ILE A 1083 7.61 11.02 27.89
C ILE A 1083 8.17 12.43 28.05
N ILE A 1084 9.41 12.58 28.52
CA ILE A 1084 10.09 13.88 28.60
C ILE A 1084 11.48 13.76 27.99
N GLU A 1085 11.78 14.70 27.10
CA GLU A 1085 13.05 14.74 26.40
C GLU A 1085 13.73 16.08 26.66
N LYS A 1086 14.97 16.05 27.18
CA LYS A 1086 15.69 17.23 27.66
C LYS A 1086 17.02 17.48 26.93
N ARG A 1087 17.24 18.74 26.55
CA ARG A 1087 18.46 19.19 25.87
C ARG A 1087 19.22 20.27 26.65
N GLU A 1088 20.44 20.00 27.12
CA GLU A 1088 21.30 20.98 27.79
C GLU A 1088 22.58 21.33 26.99
N ASN A 1089 23.34 22.34 27.46
CA ASN A 1089 24.53 22.87 26.79
C ASN A 1089 25.59 21.80 26.52
N LYS A 1090 25.90 21.58 25.24
CA LYS A 1090 26.86 20.62 24.65
C LYS A 1090 26.80 19.14 25.08
N ASN A 1091 26.05 18.78 26.12
CA ASN A 1091 25.87 17.41 26.62
C ASN A 1091 24.37 17.05 26.76
N TRP A 1092 23.97 15.89 26.21
CA TRP A 1092 22.59 15.38 26.20
C TRP A 1092 22.25 14.71 27.53
N LYS A 1093 21.07 14.99 28.09
CA LYS A 1093 20.66 14.45 29.40
C LYS A 1093 19.20 13.96 29.37
N GLY A 1094 19.00 12.89 28.60
CA GLY A 1094 18.10 11.79 28.92
C GLY A 1094 16.64 11.86 28.49
N VAL A 1095 16.04 10.66 28.42
CA VAL A 1095 14.61 10.36 28.18
C VAL A 1095 14.01 9.75 29.45
N THR A 1096 12.72 9.91 29.71
CA THR A 1096 12.04 9.31 30.89
C THR A 1096 10.69 8.70 30.53
N PHE A 1097 10.26 7.71 31.31
CA PHE A 1097 8.94 7.09 31.28
C PHE A 1097 8.25 7.35 32.61
N SER A 1098 6.95 7.59 32.54
CA SER A 1098 6.12 7.87 33.69
C SER A 1098 4.85 7.03 33.62
N SER A 1099 4.70 5.98 34.43
CA SER A 1099 3.50 5.97 35.28
C SER A 1099 3.66 7.04 36.37
N LEU A 1100 4.53 8.05 36.19
CA LEU A 1100 5.23 8.76 37.22
C LEU A 1100 6.31 9.82 36.85
N ILE A 1101 5.89 11.08 36.81
CA ILE A 1101 6.59 12.36 37.12
C ILE A 1101 7.82 12.77 36.27
N ILE A 1102 8.10 14.09 36.33
CA ILE A 1102 9.10 15.00 35.73
C ILE A 1102 10.08 15.58 36.79
N ILE A 1103 11.42 15.70 36.57
CA ILE A 1103 12.30 16.79 37.12
C ILE A 1103 13.77 16.76 36.63
N VAL A 1104 14.19 17.94 36.19
CA VAL A 1104 15.52 18.53 35.91
C VAL A 1104 16.58 18.34 37.01
N MET A 1105 17.86 18.16 36.65
CA MET A 1105 18.95 18.77 37.43
C MET A 1105 20.04 19.49 36.61
N ASN A 1106 20.21 20.74 37.03
CA ASN A 1106 21.30 21.69 36.83
C ASN A 1106 22.42 21.39 37.85
N PHE A 1107 23.68 21.65 37.52
CA PHE A 1107 24.68 22.03 38.51
C PHE A 1107 25.63 23.05 37.89
N ASN A 1108 25.53 24.28 38.41
CA ASN A 1108 26.61 25.25 38.36
C ASN A 1108 27.54 25.01 39.56
N ASN A 1109 28.80 25.40 39.34
CA ASN A 1109 29.91 25.67 40.26
C ASN A 1109 30.84 24.51 40.66
N SER A 1110 32.02 24.49 40.03
CA SER A 1110 33.26 24.87 40.73
C SER A 1110 34.39 25.20 39.73
N ASN A 1111 34.89 26.45 39.83
CA ASN A 1111 35.92 27.18 39.06
C ASN A 1111 35.51 27.82 37.74
#